data_AF-K0JIG9-F1
#
_entry.id   AF-K0JIG9-F1
#
_cell.length_a   1.000
_cell.length_b   1.000
_cell.length_c   1.000
_cell.angle_alpha   90.00
_cell.angle_beta   90.00
_cell.angle_gamma   90.00
#
_symmetry.space_group_name_H-M   'P 1'
#
loop_
_entity.id
_entity.type
_entity.pdbx_description
1 polymer ?
#
loop_
_entity_poly.entity_id
_entity_poly.type
_entity_poly.pdbx_seq_one_letter_code
_entity_poly.pdbx_strand_id
1 'polypeptide(L)'
;MCGTLFVNLLYFIYAKIILIFLFDMLYNNTISINNRRYLGNKYNLLDFIKYIINAECDNIKILADIFSGTGAVAYAFLDKQLITNDNMYSNYICHIAWFSPKKYSQKKILKYIKEYNSIVIEEDNYVSNNFSDTFFSRENCRKIGYIRENIEELYNAKKINFKEKAILITSLLYAMDKIANTCGHYDAYIKNNKSYLEKKLELQVPISIKNLNSKNVCYNMDSNKLVKNIEADLVYIDPPYNSRQYCDTYHFLENIARWDKPEVKGISRKMNRNTLKSLYCTNKATETFEDLISNIKSKYILLSYNNTSNKGDCRSNAKIADNDIIRILKNRGKVKVFSRDHKLFNTGKSNIKDNVERLFLCECYDFDEMVQSPINYTGGKFKLLSQILPHMPENINTFVDLFCGGCNVGININSENIIFNDINSKLINLYKTFKKLDKKDIFFAIESIINKYSLSLTKDKGYQFYNCNSTVGLASYNKDKFEKLKNDFNLLKDYDDNYYMMLFVLIVYSFNNQMRFNKSNEYNMPVGKRDFNKNIINKLDLFIDKIKNKNTIFISNDFRNFDLNILEKEDFLYMDPPYLLGLASYNENNSWTEKDESDLLDFINTVNNKKIKFALSNVIRNKSMKNDILIKWVEKYNYKLIKLKYNYSNSNYQRKEKNSITEEVLIVNY
;
A
#
# COMPACT_ATOMS: atom_id res chain seq x y z
N MET A 1 -33.52 -27.87 64.22
CA MET A 1 -32.79 -28.06 62.94
C MET A 1 -33.45 -27.37 61.74
N CYS A 2 -34.78 -27.20 61.67
CA CYS A 2 -35.44 -26.56 60.51
C CYS A 2 -35.25 -25.02 60.39
N GLY A 3 -35.20 -24.29 61.51
CA GLY A 3 -35.07 -22.82 61.49
C GLY A 3 -33.73 -22.31 60.95
N THR A 4 -32.63 -23.02 61.22
CA THR A 4 -31.27 -22.63 60.79
C THR A 4 -31.06 -22.81 59.29
N LEU A 5 -31.69 -23.82 58.67
CA LEU A 5 -31.67 -24.02 57.22
C LEU A 5 -32.44 -22.93 56.47
N PHE A 6 -33.59 -22.50 57.02
CA PHE A 6 -34.43 -21.48 56.40
C PHE A 6 -33.74 -20.10 56.41
N VAL A 7 -33.08 -19.76 57.52
CA VAL A 7 -32.28 -18.52 57.64
C VAL A 7 -31.08 -18.53 56.69
N ASN A 8 -30.36 -19.66 56.57
CA ASN A 8 -29.25 -19.78 55.62
C ASN A 8 -29.72 -19.70 54.16
N LEU A 9 -30.87 -20.28 53.83
CA LEU A 9 -31.44 -20.21 52.48
C LEU A 9 -31.88 -18.78 52.14
N LEU A 10 -32.54 -18.08 53.08
CA LEU A 10 -32.88 -16.66 52.93
C LEU A 10 -31.62 -15.80 52.78
N TYR A 11 -30.57 -16.03 53.57
CA TYR A 11 -29.31 -15.30 53.45
C TYR A 11 -28.63 -15.54 52.09
N PHE A 12 -28.69 -16.78 51.58
CA PHE A 12 -28.17 -17.12 50.26
C PHE A 12 -28.95 -16.46 49.12
N ILE A 13 -30.28 -16.44 49.22
CA ILE A 13 -31.17 -15.78 48.24
C ILE A 13 -30.96 -14.26 48.30
N TYR A 14 -30.89 -13.68 49.48
CA TYR A 14 -30.66 -12.24 49.69
C TYR A 14 -29.28 -11.82 49.19
N ALA A 15 -28.23 -12.62 49.45
CA ALA A 15 -26.90 -12.40 48.89
C ALA A 15 -26.89 -12.52 47.37
N LYS A 16 -27.66 -13.44 46.77
CA LYS A 16 -27.78 -13.58 45.31
C LYS A 16 -28.53 -12.39 44.69
N ILE A 17 -29.60 -11.92 45.33
CA ILE A 17 -30.37 -10.75 44.90
C ILE A 17 -29.51 -9.48 45.00
N ILE A 18 -28.78 -9.28 46.10
CA ILE A 18 -27.82 -8.17 46.24
C ILE A 18 -26.71 -8.27 45.19
N LEU A 19 -26.21 -9.48 44.90
CA LEU A 19 -25.19 -9.69 43.87
C LEU A 19 -25.73 -9.33 42.48
N ILE A 20 -26.98 -9.68 42.17
CA ILE A 20 -27.69 -9.35 40.92
C ILE A 20 -27.94 -7.84 40.84
N PHE A 21 -28.42 -7.20 41.92
CA PHE A 21 -28.67 -5.75 41.98
C PHE A 21 -27.37 -4.93 41.86
N LEU A 22 -26.28 -5.40 42.49
CA LEU A 22 -24.93 -4.84 42.32
C LEU A 22 -24.38 -5.09 40.91
N PHE A 23 -24.71 -6.24 40.30
CA PHE A 23 -24.37 -6.54 38.91
C PHE A 23 -25.06 -5.57 37.95
N ASP A 24 -26.35 -5.32 38.13
CA ASP A 24 -27.17 -4.41 37.32
C ASP A 24 -26.77 -2.93 37.54
N MET A 25 -26.48 -2.52 38.78
CA MET A 25 -25.96 -1.17 39.06
C MET A 25 -24.59 -0.91 38.42
N LEU A 26 -23.69 -1.90 38.39
CA LEU A 26 -22.40 -1.80 37.68
C LEU A 26 -22.58 -1.88 36.16
N TYR A 27 -23.62 -2.57 35.68
CA TYR A 27 -23.97 -2.62 34.26
C TYR A 27 -24.46 -1.26 33.74
N ASN A 28 -25.02 -0.41 34.61
CA ASN A 28 -25.43 0.96 34.24
C ASN A 28 -24.27 1.96 34.14
N ASN A 29 -23.04 1.60 34.54
CA ASN A 29 -21.87 2.48 34.53
C ASN A 29 -20.81 1.99 33.53
N THR A 30 -21.19 1.93 32.25
CA THR A 30 -20.31 1.54 31.13
C THR A 30 -19.74 2.74 30.38
N ILE A 31 -18.58 2.57 29.74
CA ILE A 31 -18.02 3.52 28.77
C ILE A 31 -18.08 2.94 27.35
N SER A 32 -18.33 3.81 26.40
CA SER A 32 -18.21 3.56 24.95
C SER A 32 -16.91 4.16 24.42
N ILE A 33 -16.46 3.69 23.25
CA ILE A 33 -15.22 4.16 22.63
C ILE A 33 -15.17 5.68 22.38
N ASN A 34 -16.32 6.33 22.23
CA ASN A 34 -16.42 7.77 21.93
C ASN A 34 -16.35 8.65 23.17
N ASN A 35 -16.34 8.07 24.38
CA ASN A 35 -16.28 8.85 25.62
C ASN A 35 -14.88 9.43 25.92
N ARG A 36 -13.83 9.05 25.17
CA ARG A 36 -12.49 9.61 25.32
C ARG A 36 -12.30 10.82 24.40
N ARG A 37 -11.89 11.95 24.99
CA ARG A 37 -11.51 13.16 24.26
C ARG A 37 -10.18 12.92 23.54
N TYR A 38 -10.18 13.19 22.24
CA TYR A 38 -9.00 13.03 21.41
C TYR A 38 -9.07 13.99 20.22
N LEU A 39 -7.96 14.68 19.96
CA LEU A 39 -7.85 15.67 18.91
C LEU A 39 -7.96 14.96 17.55
N GLY A 40 -8.82 15.47 16.67
CA GLY A 40 -9.03 14.87 15.36
C GLY A 40 -9.91 13.62 15.35
N ASN A 41 -10.57 13.27 16.46
CA ASN A 41 -11.52 12.14 16.49
C ASN A 41 -12.61 12.31 15.41
N LYS A 42 -12.79 11.29 14.56
CA LYS A 42 -13.71 11.28 13.42
C LYS A 42 -15.14 10.87 13.74
N TYR A 43 -15.52 10.83 15.01
CA TYR A 43 -16.87 10.44 15.42
C TYR A 43 -17.98 11.18 14.65
N ASN A 44 -17.86 12.50 14.46
CA ASN A 44 -18.83 13.30 13.72
C ASN A 44 -18.81 13.06 12.19
N LEU A 45 -17.77 12.40 11.67
CA LEU A 45 -17.60 12.10 10.24
C LEU A 45 -18.00 10.67 9.89
N LEU A 46 -18.32 9.82 10.87
CA LEU A 46 -18.55 8.39 10.65
C LEU A 46 -19.67 8.12 9.65
N ASP A 47 -20.78 8.85 9.70
CA ASP A 47 -21.89 8.66 8.76
C ASP A 47 -21.46 9.00 7.32
N PHE A 48 -20.62 10.02 7.15
CA PHE A 48 -20.10 10.39 5.83
C PHE A 48 -19.11 9.35 5.30
N ILE A 49 -18.19 8.89 6.16
CA ILE A 49 -17.24 7.81 5.83
C ILE A 49 -17.99 6.53 5.42
N LYS A 50 -19.01 6.13 6.21
CA LYS A 50 -19.85 4.96 5.92
C LYS A 50 -20.61 5.11 4.61
N TYR A 51 -21.21 6.27 4.37
CA TYR A 51 -21.93 6.53 3.15
C TYR A 51 -21.03 6.36 1.92
N ILE A 52 -19.85 6.98 1.92
CA ILE A 52 -18.91 6.87 0.80
C ILE A 52 -18.43 5.44 0.61
N ILE A 53 -18.04 4.73 1.68
CA ILE A 53 -17.60 3.33 1.56
C ILE A 53 -18.72 2.44 1.01
N ASN A 54 -19.96 2.60 1.48
CA ASN A 54 -21.07 1.79 1.01
C ASN A 54 -21.49 2.11 -0.42
N ALA A 55 -21.32 3.36 -0.88
CA ALA A 55 -21.69 3.79 -2.21
C ALA A 55 -20.62 3.48 -3.28
N GLU A 56 -19.35 3.47 -2.90
CA GLU A 56 -18.23 3.45 -3.85
C GLU A 56 -17.31 2.23 -3.71
N CYS A 57 -17.42 1.45 -2.62
CA CYS A 57 -16.54 0.31 -2.37
C CYS A 57 -17.29 -1.02 -2.31
N ASP A 58 -17.03 -1.89 -3.28
CA ASP A 58 -17.59 -3.24 -3.30
C ASP A 58 -16.74 -4.28 -2.56
N ASN A 59 -17.44 -5.19 -1.86
CA ASN A 59 -16.92 -6.44 -1.29
C ASN A 59 -15.79 -6.29 -0.23
N ILE A 60 -15.84 -5.25 0.60
CA ILE A 60 -14.88 -5.07 1.70
C ILE A 60 -15.11 -6.14 2.78
N LYS A 61 -14.10 -7.01 3.00
CA LYS A 61 -14.04 -8.02 4.07
C LYS A 61 -13.04 -7.63 5.14
N ILE A 62 -11.90 -7.05 4.75
CA ILE A 62 -10.82 -6.61 5.63
C ILE A 62 -10.67 -5.09 5.53
N LEU A 63 -10.82 -4.41 6.66
CA LEU A 63 -10.61 -2.97 6.79
C LEU A 63 -9.41 -2.71 7.71
N ALA A 64 -8.44 -1.95 7.22
CA ALA A 64 -7.29 -1.49 7.98
C ALA A 64 -7.39 -0.01 8.31
N ASP A 65 -7.53 0.32 9.60
CA ASP A 65 -7.44 1.67 10.14
C ASP A 65 -6.02 1.88 10.70
N ILE A 66 -5.13 2.43 9.87
CA ILE A 66 -3.69 2.43 10.15
C ILE A 66 -3.21 3.66 10.94
N PHE A 67 -4.11 4.63 11.17
CA PHE A 67 -3.91 5.81 12.03
C PHE A 67 -5.10 5.94 12.99
N SER A 68 -5.37 4.87 13.73
CA SER A 68 -6.69 4.64 14.30
C SER A 68 -7.06 5.58 15.46
N GLY A 69 -6.08 6.19 16.14
CA GLY A 69 -6.38 7.13 17.23
C GLY A 69 -7.21 6.46 18.31
N THR A 70 -8.41 6.99 18.57
CA THR A 70 -9.36 6.38 19.52
C THR A 70 -9.95 5.05 19.04
N GLY A 71 -9.91 4.76 17.74
CA GLY A 71 -10.56 3.60 17.12
C GLY A 71 -11.97 3.85 16.61
N ALA A 72 -12.44 5.11 16.58
CA ALA A 72 -13.82 5.43 16.22
C ALA A 72 -14.21 4.95 14.81
N VAL A 73 -13.30 5.05 13.84
CA VAL A 73 -13.55 4.58 12.46
C VAL A 73 -13.60 3.05 12.42
N ALA A 74 -12.60 2.35 12.97
CA ALA A 74 -12.65 0.89 13.08
C ALA A 74 -13.92 0.37 13.79
N TYR A 75 -14.36 1.05 14.85
CA TYR A 75 -15.61 0.71 15.58
C TYR A 75 -16.88 0.89 14.73
N ALA A 76 -16.84 1.74 13.69
CA ALA A 76 -17.97 1.90 12.79
C ALA A 76 -18.18 0.68 11.85
N PHE A 77 -17.19 -0.21 11.73
CA PHE A 77 -17.15 -1.34 10.78
C PHE A 77 -16.91 -2.69 11.49
N LEU A 78 -17.54 -2.90 12.64
CA LEU A 78 -17.42 -4.14 13.43
C LEU A 78 -17.90 -5.41 12.69
N ASP A 79 -18.63 -5.25 11.59
CA ASP A 79 -19.05 -6.34 10.69
C ASP A 79 -17.90 -6.87 9.81
N LYS A 80 -16.75 -6.18 9.78
CA LYS A 80 -15.56 -6.54 9.00
C LYS A 80 -14.49 -7.22 9.85
N GLN A 81 -13.51 -7.85 9.20
CA GLN A 81 -12.23 -8.12 9.84
C GLN A 81 -11.46 -6.79 9.96
N LEU A 82 -11.02 -6.46 11.17
CA LEU A 82 -10.36 -5.21 11.49
C LEU A 82 -8.85 -5.39 11.70
N ILE A 83 -8.08 -4.53 11.05
CA ILE A 83 -6.68 -4.28 11.37
C ILE A 83 -6.61 -2.85 11.92
N THR A 84 -6.15 -2.70 13.16
CA THR A 84 -6.01 -1.38 13.80
C THR A 84 -4.55 -1.11 14.10
N ASN A 85 -4.11 0.13 13.93
CA ASN A 85 -2.77 0.55 14.30
C ASN A 85 -2.73 1.98 14.82
N ASP A 86 -1.85 2.22 15.78
CA ASP A 86 -1.43 3.56 16.18
C ASP A 86 -0.01 3.52 16.76
N ASN A 87 0.75 4.60 16.58
CA ASN A 87 2.10 4.71 17.13
C ASN A 87 2.09 4.93 18.66
N MET A 88 1.04 5.55 19.20
CA MET A 88 0.85 5.75 20.64
C MET A 88 0.35 4.47 21.31
N TYR A 89 1.11 3.97 22.29
CA TYR A 89 0.76 2.77 23.04
C TYR A 89 -0.55 2.94 23.82
N SER A 90 -0.84 4.16 24.30
CA SER A 90 -2.10 4.50 24.97
C SER A 90 -3.34 4.31 24.08
N ASN A 91 -3.20 4.45 22.77
CA ASN A 91 -4.26 4.14 21.81
C ASN A 91 -4.32 2.65 21.53
N TYR A 92 -3.17 2.04 21.24
CA TYR A 92 -3.05 0.61 21.00
C TYR A 92 -3.63 -0.25 22.12
N ILE A 93 -3.36 0.07 23.39
CA ILE A 93 -3.89 -0.70 24.51
C ILE A 93 -5.43 -0.61 24.59
N CYS A 94 -6.00 0.53 24.18
CA CYS A 94 -7.44 0.67 24.01
C CYS A 94 -7.95 -0.18 22.85
N HIS A 95 -7.23 -0.24 21.72
CA HIS A 95 -7.59 -1.13 20.60
C HIS A 95 -7.59 -2.60 21.02
N ILE A 96 -6.64 -3.02 21.85
CA ILE A 96 -6.65 -4.37 22.43
C ILE A 96 -7.92 -4.56 23.26
N ALA A 97 -8.33 -3.60 24.10
CA ALA A 97 -9.55 -3.70 24.89
C ALA A 97 -10.83 -3.78 24.03
N TRP A 98 -10.92 -3.00 22.96
CA TRP A 98 -12.10 -2.94 22.09
C TRP A 98 -12.15 -4.05 21.04
N PHE A 99 -11.08 -4.26 20.28
CA PHE A 99 -11.12 -5.02 19.02
C PHE A 99 -10.47 -6.40 19.08
N SER A 100 -9.61 -6.66 20.08
CA SER A 100 -8.96 -7.98 20.19
C SER A 100 -10.00 -9.07 20.49
N PRO A 101 -10.00 -10.19 19.73
CA PRO A 101 -10.96 -11.28 19.91
C PRO A 101 -10.57 -12.25 21.04
N LYS A 102 -9.50 -11.96 21.78
CA LYS A 102 -9.02 -12.81 22.88
C LYS A 102 -10.05 -12.86 24.01
N LYS A 103 -10.27 -14.05 24.56
CA LYS A 103 -11.18 -14.30 25.68
C LYS A 103 -10.69 -13.59 26.95
N TYR A 104 -11.63 -13.10 27.76
CA TYR A 104 -11.38 -12.50 29.06
C TYR A 104 -12.50 -12.84 30.04
N SER A 105 -12.23 -12.72 31.34
CA SER A 105 -13.24 -12.92 32.39
C SER A 105 -13.89 -11.60 32.78
N GLN A 106 -15.13 -11.39 32.38
CA GLN A 106 -15.92 -10.23 32.80
C GLN A 106 -16.05 -10.15 34.33
N LYS A 107 -16.15 -11.28 35.03
CA LYS A 107 -16.20 -11.33 36.50
C LYS A 107 -14.94 -10.75 37.14
N LYS A 108 -13.75 -11.01 36.58
CA LYS A 108 -12.49 -10.42 37.09
C LYS A 108 -12.46 -8.91 36.87
N ILE A 109 -12.88 -8.44 35.69
CA ILE A 109 -12.93 -7.00 35.38
C ILE A 109 -13.84 -6.27 36.36
N LEU A 110 -15.06 -6.78 36.57
CA LEU A 110 -16.00 -6.20 37.52
C LEU A 110 -15.47 -6.20 38.95
N LYS A 111 -14.82 -7.30 39.38
CA LYS A 111 -14.19 -7.40 40.69
C LYS A 111 -13.14 -6.29 40.89
N TYR A 112 -12.16 -6.18 39.99
CA TYR A 112 -11.07 -5.22 40.16
C TYR A 112 -11.53 -3.77 40.01
N ILE A 113 -12.46 -3.46 39.09
CA ILE A 113 -13.02 -2.10 38.98
C ILE A 113 -13.75 -1.71 40.27
N LYS A 114 -14.53 -2.63 40.87
CA LYS A 114 -15.20 -2.37 42.16
C LYS A 114 -14.17 -2.11 43.27
N GLU A 115 -13.15 -2.96 43.37
CA GLU A 115 -12.06 -2.80 44.35
C GLU A 115 -11.36 -1.44 44.17
N TYR A 116 -10.94 -1.11 42.95
CA TYR A 116 -10.29 0.16 42.63
C TYR A 116 -11.19 1.37 42.89
N ASN A 117 -12.49 1.30 42.67
CA ASN A 117 -13.38 2.41 42.99
C ASN A 117 -13.52 2.62 44.49
N SER A 118 -13.50 1.55 45.28
CA SER A 118 -13.64 1.59 46.75
C SER A 118 -12.37 1.94 47.52
N ILE A 119 -11.19 1.84 46.90
CA ILE A 119 -9.91 1.98 47.62
C ILE A 119 -9.54 3.45 47.86
N VAL A 120 -8.94 3.70 49.03
CA VAL A 120 -8.30 4.97 49.43
C VAL A 120 -6.81 4.71 49.60
N ILE A 121 -5.97 5.56 49.01
CA ILE A 121 -4.51 5.39 48.99
C ILE A 121 -3.84 6.60 49.63
N GLU A 122 -3.13 6.36 50.72
CA GLU A 122 -2.40 7.40 51.46
C GLU A 122 -0.92 7.47 51.07
N GLU A 123 -0.35 6.36 50.59
CA GLU A 123 1.05 6.28 50.21
C GLU A 123 1.34 6.99 48.88
N ASP A 124 2.47 7.70 48.83
CA ASP A 124 2.94 8.32 47.60
C ASP A 124 3.64 7.32 46.68
N ASN A 125 3.49 7.55 45.38
CA ASN A 125 4.06 6.72 44.34
C ASN A 125 4.57 7.58 43.19
N TYR A 126 5.06 6.92 42.13
CA TYR A 126 5.61 7.60 40.95
C TYR A 126 4.66 8.69 40.41
N VAL A 127 3.35 8.44 40.34
CA VAL A 127 2.40 9.41 39.76
C VAL A 127 2.19 10.59 40.69
N SER A 128 1.99 10.37 42.00
CA SER A 128 1.83 11.48 42.96
C SER A 128 3.10 12.31 43.13
N ASN A 129 4.27 11.69 43.11
CA ASN A 129 5.54 12.41 43.22
C ASN A 129 5.82 13.32 42.02
N ASN A 130 5.34 12.95 40.83
CA ASN A 130 5.67 13.67 39.59
C ASN A 130 4.56 14.57 39.05
N PHE A 131 3.29 14.24 39.31
CA PHE A 131 2.15 14.88 38.62
C PHE A 131 1.08 15.46 39.55
N SER A 132 1.25 15.39 40.87
CA SER A 132 0.31 16.04 41.80
C SER A 132 0.17 17.53 41.49
N ASP A 133 -1.06 18.02 41.64
CA ASP A 133 -1.43 19.43 41.50
C ASP A 133 -1.11 20.03 40.12
N THR A 134 -0.99 19.16 39.12
CA THR A 134 -0.94 19.54 37.70
C THR A 134 -2.27 19.20 37.02
N PHE A 135 -2.39 17.99 36.49
CA PHE A 135 -3.58 17.48 35.81
C PHE A 135 -4.64 16.93 36.77
N PHE A 136 -4.22 16.47 37.96
CA PHE A 136 -5.04 15.81 38.97
C PHE A 136 -4.61 16.22 40.38
N SER A 137 -5.51 16.09 41.35
CA SER A 137 -5.20 16.25 42.77
C SER A 137 -4.23 15.15 43.23
N ARG A 138 -3.45 15.41 44.30
CA ARG A 138 -2.56 14.41 44.90
C ARG A 138 -3.25 13.07 45.23
N GLU A 139 -4.47 13.10 45.79
CA GLU A 139 -5.25 11.89 46.10
C GLU A 139 -5.50 11.04 44.84
N ASN A 140 -6.07 11.64 43.79
CA ASN A 140 -6.25 10.98 42.50
C ASN A 140 -4.92 10.48 41.90
N CYS A 141 -3.82 11.24 42.01
CA CYS A 141 -2.52 10.76 41.53
C CYS A 141 -2.05 9.51 42.29
N ARG A 142 -2.20 9.46 43.62
CA ARG A 142 -1.89 8.27 44.42
C ARG A 142 -2.73 7.08 43.96
N LYS A 143 -4.03 7.28 43.77
CA LYS A 143 -4.95 6.25 43.29
C LYS A 143 -4.61 5.75 41.89
N ILE A 144 -4.34 6.65 40.93
CA ILE A 144 -3.90 6.30 39.56
C ILE A 144 -2.65 5.44 39.62
N GLY A 145 -1.66 5.86 40.42
CA GLY A 145 -0.39 5.15 40.50
C GLY A 145 -0.51 3.76 41.13
N TYR A 146 -1.29 3.64 42.20
CA TYR A 146 -1.61 2.34 42.82
C TYR A 146 -2.31 1.40 41.84
N ILE A 147 -3.36 1.88 41.16
CA ILE A 147 -4.13 1.05 40.20
C ILE A 147 -3.19 0.52 39.11
N ARG A 148 -2.33 1.37 38.54
CA ARG A 148 -1.41 0.90 37.51
C ARG A 148 -0.38 -0.08 38.04
N GLU A 149 0.21 0.16 39.21
CA GLU A 149 1.16 -0.79 39.79
C GLU A 149 0.50 -2.15 39.99
N ASN A 150 -0.69 -2.16 40.59
CA ASN A 150 -1.43 -3.37 40.85
C ASN A 150 -1.81 -4.11 39.55
N ILE A 151 -2.19 -3.41 38.49
CA ILE A 151 -2.45 -4.04 37.18
C ILE A 151 -1.19 -4.75 36.64
N GLU A 152 0.02 -4.18 36.78
CA GLU A 152 1.25 -4.88 36.41
C GLU A 152 1.51 -6.11 37.27
N GLU A 153 1.38 -5.99 38.59
CA GLU A 153 1.59 -7.09 39.52
C GLU A 153 0.64 -8.26 39.22
N LEU A 154 -0.65 -7.97 38.99
CA LEU A 154 -1.64 -8.98 38.62
C LEU A 154 -1.29 -9.67 37.31
N TYR A 155 -0.77 -8.94 36.32
CA TYR A 155 -0.39 -9.49 35.03
C TYR A 155 0.89 -10.34 35.13
N ASN A 156 1.91 -9.86 35.83
CA ASN A 156 3.18 -10.56 36.06
C ASN A 156 2.96 -11.84 36.89
N ALA A 157 2.05 -11.79 37.87
CA ALA A 157 1.60 -12.95 38.64
C ALA A 157 0.63 -13.87 37.85
N LYS A 158 0.35 -13.59 36.57
CA LYS A 158 -0.56 -14.34 35.69
C LYS A 158 -2.00 -14.46 36.24
N LYS A 159 -2.41 -13.57 37.15
CA LYS A 159 -3.78 -13.50 37.69
C LYS A 159 -4.76 -12.91 36.68
N ILE A 160 -4.28 -12.04 35.80
CA ILE A 160 -5.01 -11.52 34.65
C ILE A 160 -4.25 -11.78 33.35
N ASN A 161 -4.96 -11.95 32.25
CA ASN A 161 -4.37 -12.06 30.92
C ASN A 161 -4.16 -10.68 30.27
N PHE A 162 -3.53 -10.63 29.10
CA PHE A 162 -3.21 -9.36 28.44
C PHE A 162 -4.45 -8.57 28.00
N LYS A 163 -5.54 -9.23 27.58
CA LYS A 163 -6.81 -8.57 27.25
C LYS A 163 -7.44 -7.96 28.50
N GLU A 164 -7.40 -8.68 29.63
CA GLU A 164 -7.91 -8.18 30.92
C GLU A 164 -7.10 -6.97 31.41
N LYS A 165 -5.76 -7.03 31.31
CA LYS A 165 -4.86 -5.90 31.55
C LYS A 165 -5.24 -4.69 30.69
N ALA A 166 -5.44 -4.91 29.38
CA ALA A 166 -5.82 -3.85 28.46
C ALA A 166 -7.17 -3.20 28.81
N ILE A 167 -8.18 -3.99 29.20
CA ILE A 167 -9.49 -3.49 29.62
C ILE A 167 -9.38 -2.62 30.88
N LEU A 168 -8.62 -3.06 31.89
CA LEU A 168 -8.43 -2.29 33.13
C LEU A 168 -7.66 -0.99 32.88
N ILE A 169 -6.60 -1.03 32.07
CA ILE A 169 -5.87 0.19 31.67
C ILE A 169 -6.78 1.13 30.88
N THR A 170 -7.58 0.61 29.95
CA THR A 170 -8.53 1.42 29.16
C THR A 170 -9.55 2.11 30.06
N SER A 171 -10.12 1.37 31.02
CA SER A 171 -11.04 1.92 32.03
C SER A 171 -10.39 3.08 32.81
N LEU A 172 -9.14 2.89 33.26
CA LEU A 172 -8.38 3.92 33.97
C LEU A 172 -8.13 5.16 33.10
N LEU A 173 -7.67 4.98 31.85
CA LEU A 173 -7.39 6.11 30.94
C LEU A 173 -8.65 6.95 30.67
N TYR A 174 -9.82 6.32 30.53
CA TYR A 174 -11.09 7.02 30.32
C TYR A 174 -11.55 7.74 31.59
N ALA A 175 -11.41 7.12 32.76
CA ALA A 175 -11.70 7.75 34.05
C ALA A 175 -10.82 8.99 34.27
N MET A 176 -9.53 8.90 33.94
CA MET A 176 -8.58 10.00 34.01
C MET A 176 -8.98 11.14 33.07
N ASP A 177 -9.30 10.85 31.81
CA ASP A 177 -9.68 11.89 30.86
C ASP A 177 -10.94 12.65 31.32
N LYS A 178 -11.93 11.96 31.90
CA LYS A 178 -13.17 12.59 32.41
C LYS A 178 -12.91 13.65 33.49
N ILE A 179 -11.93 13.44 34.37
CA ILE A 179 -11.67 14.31 35.52
C ILE A 179 -10.52 15.31 35.31
N ALA A 180 -9.69 15.13 34.27
CA ALA A 180 -8.48 15.90 34.07
C ALA A 180 -8.71 17.42 34.03
N ASN A 181 -7.80 18.17 34.67
CA ASN A 181 -7.77 19.63 34.69
C ASN A 181 -7.22 20.24 33.38
N THR A 182 -7.81 19.85 32.24
CA THR A 182 -7.35 20.24 30.91
C THR A 182 -8.51 20.47 29.95
N CYS A 183 -8.24 21.16 28.84
CA CYS A 183 -9.18 21.31 27.72
C CYS A 183 -9.28 20.06 26.82
N GLY A 184 -8.94 18.87 27.33
CA GLY A 184 -8.92 17.62 26.54
C GLY A 184 -7.54 17.23 25.99
N HIS A 185 -6.48 17.90 26.42
CA HIS A 185 -5.10 17.56 26.09
C HIS A 185 -4.15 17.86 27.25
N TYR A 186 -3.07 17.09 27.37
CA TYR A 186 -2.11 17.17 28.47
C TYR A 186 -0.89 18.07 28.17
N ASP A 187 -0.93 18.85 27.09
CA ASP A 187 0.15 19.80 26.77
C ASP A 187 0.28 20.91 27.83
N ALA A 188 -0.85 21.28 28.46
CA ALA A 188 -0.95 22.24 29.55
C ALA A 188 -2.16 21.92 30.46
N TYR A 189 -2.15 22.44 31.68
CA TYR A 189 -3.25 22.35 32.65
C TYR A 189 -3.73 23.75 33.07
N ILE A 190 -4.97 23.83 33.60
CA ILE A 190 -5.62 25.11 33.92
C ILE A 190 -5.22 25.56 35.33
N LYS A 191 -4.37 26.59 35.44
CA LYS A 191 -3.77 27.03 36.72
C LYS A 191 -4.76 27.51 37.80
N ASN A 192 -5.88 28.11 37.41
CA ASN A 192 -6.83 28.73 38.36
C ASN A 192 -8.14 27.96 38.52
N ASN A 193 -8.25 26.76 37.95
CA ASN A 193 -9.43 25.93 38.12
C ASN A 193 -9.25 25.06 39.36
N LYS A 194 -9.99 25.30 40.45
CA LYS A 194 -9.94 24.44 41.64
C LYS A 194 -10.99 23.32 41.63
N SER A 195 -11.97 23.37 40.71
CA SER A 195 -13.07 22.39 40.69
C SER A 195 -12.61 20.95 40.41
N TYR A 196 -11.43 20.74 39.82
CA TYR A 196 -10.88 19.40 39.61
C TYR A 196 -10.43 18.72 40.92
N LEU A 197 -10.16 19.49 41.98
CA LEU A 197 -9.74 18.96 43.28
C LEU A 197 -10.87 18.17 43.96
N GLU A 198 -12.13 18.51 43.66
CA GLU A 198 -13.31 17.84 44.20
C GLU A 198 -13.72 16.61 43.38
N LYS A 199 -13.16 16.45 42.16
CA LYS A 199 -13.49 15.31 41.30
C LYS A 199 -12.82 14.05 41.81
N LYS A 200 -13.58 12.96 41.88
CA LYS A 200 -13.07 11.64 42.25
C LYS A 200 -12.85 10.78 41.01
N LEU A 201 -11.72 10.07 40.97
CA LEU A 201 -11.46 9.06 39.96
C LEU A 201 -12.39 7.86 40.16
N GLU A 202 -13.23 7.64 39.15
CA GLU A 202 -14.18 6.52 39.09
C GLU A 202 -14.01 5.77 37.76
N LEU A 203 -13.61 4.51 37.86
CA LEU A 203 -13.45 3.58 36.75
C LEU A 203 -14.80 3.01 36.34
N GLN A 204 -15.03 2.95 35.04
CA GLN A 204 -16.23 2.40 34.42
C GLN A 204 -15.87 1.24 33.49
N VAL A 205 -16.77 0.28 33.31
CA VAL A 205 -16.50 -0.93 32.53
C VAL A 205 -16.60 -0.61 31.03
N PRO A 206 -15.56 -0.88 30.21
CA PRO A 206 -15.68 -0.82 28.76
C PRO A 206 -16.80 -1.72 28.25
N ILE A 207 -17.69 -1.19 27.41
CA ILE A 207 -18.81 -1.97 26.85
C ILE A 207 -18.28 -3.19 26.08
N SER A 208 -18.88 -4.36 26.33
CA SER A 208 -18.47 -5.58 25.65
C SER A 208 -19.00 -5.60 24.23
N ILE A 209 -18.10 -5.67 23.24
CA ILE A 209 -18.48 -5.84 21.83
C ILE A 209 -18.71 -7.32 21.57
N LYS A 210 -19.95 -7.69 21.22
CA LYS A 210 -20.31 -9.06 20.85
C LYS A 210 -19.86 -9.34 19.41
N ASN A 211 -19.52 -10.59 19.11
CA ASN A 211 -19.25 -11.11 17.76
C ASN A 211 -18.07 -10.45 17.02
N LEU A 212 -17.01 -10.07 17.73
CA LEU A 212 -15.76 -9.65 17.08
C LEU A 212 -15.21 -10.74 16.16
N ASN A 213 -14.74 -10.36 14.98
CA ASN A 213 -14.08 -11.28 14.07
C ASN A 213 -12.82 -11.86 14.72
N SER A 214 -12.68 -13.19 14.67
CA SER A 214 -11.59 -13.93 15.31
C SER A 214 -10.20 -13.62 14.73
N LYS A 215 -10.15 -13.02 13.54
CA LYS A 215 -8.94 -12.61 12.82
C LYS A 215 -8.57 -11.14 13.03
N ASN A 216 -9.27 -10.41 13.91
CA ASN A 216 -8.91 -9.02 14.21
C ASN A 216 -7.49 -8.92 14.79
N VAL A 217 -6.74 -7.90 14.34
CA VAL A 217 -5.38 -7.63 14.82
C VAL A 217 -5.22 -6.15 15.18
N CYS A 218 -4.49 -5.89 16.26
CA CYS A 218 -4.12 -4.55 16.70
C CYS A 218 -2.59 -4.45 16.71
N TYR A 219 -2.04 -3.38 16.15
CA TYR A 219 -0.61 -3.10 16.06
C TYR A 219 -0.25 -1.81 16.79
N ASN A 220 0.99 -1.74 17.30
CA ASN A 220 1.60 -0.52 17.82
C ASN A 220 2.92 -0.25 17.10
N MET A 221 2.85 0.31 15.90
CA MET A 221 4.03 0.66 15.14
C MET A 221 3.79 1.81 14.17
N ASP A 222 4.88 2.30 13.59
CA ASP A 222 4.85 3.26 12.50
C ASP A 222 4.06 2.71 11.30
N SER A 223 3.09 3.49 10.80
CA SER A 223 2.17 3.05 9.74
C SER A 223 2.88 2.79 8.42
N ASN A 224 3.95 3.53 8.08
CA ASN A 224 4.76 3.29 6.87
C ASN A 224 5.52 1.96 6.94
N LYS A 225 5.87 1.49 8.15
CA LYS A 225 6.44 0.16 8.34
C LYS A 225 5.38 -0.94 8.29
N LEU A 226 4.20 -0.67 8.85
CA LEU A 226 3.11 -1.64 8.90
C LEU A 226 2.62 -2.04 7.51
N VAL A 227 2.34 -1.06 6.64
CA VAL A 227 1.73 -1.30 5.31
C VAL A 227 2.55 -2.23 4.41
N LYS A 228 3.86 -2.36 4.67
CA LYS A 228 4.74 -3.29 3.95
C LYS A 228 4.46 -4.77 4.25
N ASN A 229 3.75 -5.05 5.34
CA ASN A 229 3.54 -6.39 5.88
C ASN A 229 2.06 -6.76 6.05
N ILE A 230 1.13 -5.90 5.62
CA ILE A 230 -0.31 -6.17 5.70
C ILE A 230 -0.96 -6.01 4.33
N GLU A 231 -2.12 -6.62 4.19
CA GLU A 231 -3.01 -6.51 3.05
C GLU A 231 -4.44 -6.37 3.57
N ALA A 232 -5.22 -5.51 2.93
CA ALA A 232 -6.62 -5.26 3.29
C ALA A 232 -7.42 -4.84 2.05
N ASP A 233 -8.72 -5.08 2.04
CA ASP A 233 -9.55 -4.63 0.92
C ASP A 233 -9.67 -3.09 0.91
N LEU A 234 -9.77 -2.48 2.10
CA LEU A 234 -9.82 -1.04 2.31
C LEU A 234 -8.81 -0.61 3.37
N VAL A 235 -7.96 0.36 3.04
CA VAL A 235 -7.07 1.04 3.99
C VAL A 235 -7.59 2.46 4.24
N TYR A 236 -8.01 2.71 5.48
CA TYR A 236 -8.40 4.04 5.95
C TYR A 236 -7.20 4.78 6.55
N ILE A 237 -7.01 6.03 6.14
CA ILE A 237 -5.86 6.87 6.50
C ILE A 237 -6.34 8.21 7.04
N ASP A 238 -5.88 8.59 8.23
CA ASP A 238 -6.08 9.91 8.83
C ASP A 238 -4.80 10.31 9.60
N PRO A 239 -3.73 10.70 8.89
CA PRO A 239 -2.44 10.95 9.52
C PRO A 239 -2.47 12.30 10.27
N PRO A 240 -1.56 12.52 11.24
CA PRO A 240 -1.42 13.84 11.86
C PRO A 240 -0.74 14.79 10.85
N TYR A 241 -1.53 15.55 10.08
CA TYR A 241 -1.06 16.35 8.95
C TYR A 241 -0.77 17.82 9.26
N ASN A 242 -0.80 18.22 10.53
CA ASN A 242 -0.40 19.56 10.97
C ASN A 242 0.87 19.47 11.83
N SER A 243 1.42 20.60 12.26
CA SER A 243 2.67 20.60 13.04
C SER A 243 2.54 20.08 14.48
N ARG A 244 1.31 19.74 14.94
CA ARG A 244 1.07 19.29 16.31
C ARG A 244 1.48 17.83 16.45
N GLN A 245 2.49 17.61 17.28
CA GLN A 245 2.91 16.27 17.65
C GLN A 245 1.94 15.70 18.71
N TYR A 246 1.28 14.59 18.39
CA TYR A 246 0.34 13.95 19.32
C TYR A 246 1.04 13.40 20.56
N CYS A 247 2.30 12.95 20.42
CA CYS A 247 3.13 12.59 21.55
C CYS A 247 3.30 13.77 22.53
N ASP A 248 3.26 15.01 22.04
CA ASP A 248 3.35 16.19 22.90
C ASP A 248 2.06 16.42 23.69
N THR A 249 0.94 16.18 23.03
CA THR A 249 -0.43 16.42 23.51
C THR A 249 -0.90 15.35 24.51
N TYR A 250 -0.48 14.11 24.32
CA TYR A 250 -0.96 12.94 25.06
C TYR A 250 0.13 12.22 25.86
N HIS A 251 1.26 12.90 26.13
CA HIS A 251 2.41 12.31 26.81
C HIS A 251 2.07 11.68 28.16
N PHE A 252 1.14 12.27 28.91
CA PHE A 252 0.76 11.75 30.22
C PHE A 252 0.01 10.42 30.09
N LEU A 253 -0.98 10.33 29.20
CA LEU A 253 -1.68 9.08 28.93
C LEU A 253 -0.74 8.00 28.40
N GLU A 254 0.22 8.39 27.54
CA GLU A 254 1.24 7.48 27.03
C GLU A 254 2.14 6.93 28.14
N ASN A 255 2.58 7.79 29.06
CA ASN A 255 3.36 7.39 30.22
C ASN A 255 2.59 6.39 31.10
N ILE A 256 1.34 6.73 31.43
CA ILE A 256 0.49 5.86 32.26
C ILE A 256 0.21 4.53 31.57
N ALA A 257 0.00 4.51 30.25
CA ALA A 257 -0.24 3.27 29.52
C ALA A 257 1.01 2.35 29.49
N ARG A 258 2.18 2.90 29.12
CA ARG A 258 3.44 2.15 29.04
C ARG A 258 3.97 1.70 30.40
N TRP A 259 3.92 2.60 31.38
CA TRP A 259 4.34 2.38 32.76
C TRP A 259 5.84 2.09 32.95
N ASP A 260 6.67 2.67 32.08
CA ASP A 260 8.13 2.62 32.19
C ASP A 260 8.67 3.58 33.28
N LYS A 261 7.80 4.40 33.88
CA LYS A 261 8.11 5.38 34.94
C LYS A 261 9.33 6.28 34.62
N PRO A 262 9.39 6.91 33.44
CA PRO A 262 10.53 7.74 33.04
C PRO A 262 10.66 9.01 33.88
N GLU A 263 11.84 9.63 33.91
CA GLU A 263 11.97 10.99 34.43
C GLU A 263 11.14 11.99 33.61
N VAL A 264 10.60 13.01 34.30
CA VAL A 264 9.78 14.06 33.69
C VAL A 264 10.30 15.46 33.99
N LYS A 265 10.19 16.36 33.01
CA LYS A 265 10.75 17.72 33.08
C LYS A 265 9.73 18.79 32.67
N GLY A 266 9.99 20.02 33.12
CA GLY A 266 9.19 21.20 32.80
C GLY A 266 7.84 21.27 33.52
N ILE A 267 7.10 22.35 33.24
CA ILE A 267 5.84 22.69 33.92
C ILE A 267 4.77 21.60 33.72
N SER A 268 4.61 21.09 32.49
CA SER A 268 3.66 20.02 32.17
C SER A 268 4.20 18.61 32.41
N ARG A 269 5.38 18.45 33.04
CA ARG A 269 5.94 17.14 33.41
C ARG A 269 6.06 16.17 32.22
N LYS A 270 6.74 16.61 31.17
CA LYS A 270 6.90 15.86 29.92
C LYS A 270 8.05 14.87 30.02
N MET A 271 7.82 13.64 29.55
CA MET A 271 8.86 12.61 29.38
C MET A 271 9.64 12.81 28.08
N ASN A 272 10.75 12.08 27.90
CA ASN A 272 11.44 12.03 26.61
C ASN A 272 10.56 11.32 25.55
N ARG A 273 10.38 11.96 24.38
CA ARG A 273 9.45 11.52 23.32
C ARG A 273 10.07 11.56 21.93
N ASN A 274 11.40 11.69 21.84
CA ASN A 274 12.07 11.88 20.55
C ASN A 274 11.78 10.73 19.56
N THR A 275 11.59 9.52 20.06
CA THR A 275 11.23 8.32 19.28
C THR A 275 9.75 8.25 18.88
N LEU A 276 8.88 9.08 19.46
CA LEU A 276 7.43 9.07 19.23
C LEU A 276 6.95 10.16 18.26
N LYS A 277 7.85 11.05 17.82
CA LYS A 277 7.51 12.14 16.91
C LYS A 277 7.15 11.60 15.52
N SER A 278 6.06 12.11 14.97
CA SER A 278 5.61 11.77 13.62
C SER A 278 6.31 12.63 12.57
N LEU A 279 6.78 12.00 11.50
CA LEU A 279 7.33 12.70 10.32
C LEU A 279 6.25 13.47 9.54
N TYR A 280 4.98 13.07 9.65
CA TYR A 280 3.84 13.77 9.06
C TYR A 280 3.62 15.19 9.62
N CYS A 281 4.18 15.48 10.80
CA CYS A 281 4.15 16.80 11.42
C CYS A 281 5.36 17.67 11.07
N THR A 282 6.25 17.21 10.18
CA THR A 282 7.49 17.89 9.79
C THR A 282 7.42 18.36 8.33
N ASN A 283 8.50 18.96 7.81
CA ASN A 283 8.63 19.28 6.38
C ASN A 283 8.74 18.04 5.48
N LYS A 284 8.91 16.84 6.05
CA LYS A 284 8.96 15.56 5.32
C LYS A 284 7.58 14.92 5.12
N ALA A 285 6.48 15.60 5.46
CA ALA A 285 5.14 15.04 5.44
C ALA A 285 4.75 14.49 4.05
N THR A 286 5.00 15.25 2.99
CA THR A 286 4.69 14.84 1.60
C THR A 286 5.49 13.61 1.18
N GLU A 287 6.80 13.59 1.43
CA GLU A 287 7.68 12.44 1.13
C GLU A 287 7.24 11.18 1.90
N THR A 288 6.91 11.35 3.19
CA THR A 288 6.45 10.25 4.04
C THR A 288 5.10 9.70 3.58
N PHE A 289 4.19 10.58 3.14
CA PHE A 289 2.90 10.18 2.58
C PHE A 289 3.07 9.45 1.24
N GLU A 290 3.99 9.90 0.38
CA GLU A 290 4.30 9.22 -0.89
C GLU A 290 4.86 7.81 -0.66
N ASP A 291 5.79 7.64 0.29
CA ASP A 291 6.27 6.31 0.71
C ASP A 291 5.12 5.44 1.23
N LEU A 292 4.22 5.98 2.08
CA LEU A 292 3.08 5.23 2.60
C LEU A 292 2.19 4.70 1.47
N ILE A 293 1.71 5.58 0.59
CA ILE A 293 0.77 5.23 -0.48
C ILE A 293 1.38 4.22 -1.45
N SER A 294 2.67 4.34 -1.78
CA SER A 294 3.37 3.43 -2.68
C SER A 294 3.49 1.98 -2.16
N ASN A 295 3.47 1.81 -0.84
CA ASN A 295 3.64 0.50 -0.19
C ASN A 295 2.30 -0.14 0.23
N ILE A 296 1.17 0.55 0.10
CA ILE A 296 -0.14 -0.02 0.46
C ILE A 296 -0.57 -1.08 -0.55
N LYS A 297 -0.95 -2.24 -0.01
CA LYS A 297 -1.60 -3.34 -0.74
C LYS A 297 -3.09 -3.39 -0.38
N SER A 298 -3.91 -2.80 -1.24
CA SER A 298 -5.36 -2.79 -1.06
C SER A 298 -6.10 -2.51 -2.35
N LYS A 299 -7.38 -2.88 -2.39
CA LYS A 299 -8.30 -2.48 -3.47
C LYS A 299 -8.68 -1.01 -3.37
N TYR A 300 -8.87 -0.50 -2.16
CA TYR A 300 -9.25 0.88 -1.92
C TYR A 300 -8.40 1.55 -0.84
N ILE A 301 -8.08 2.82 -1.05
CA ILE A 301 -7.50 3.70 -0.04
C ILE A 301 -8.47 4.85 0.18
N LEU A 302 -8.85 5.09 1.44
CA LEU A 302 -9.68 6.23 1.82
C LEU A 302 -8.90 7.13 2.78
N LEU A 303 -8.55 8.33 2.31
CA LEU A 303 -7.87 9.35 3.12
C LEU A 303 -8.88 10.40 3.61
N SER A 304 -8.91 10.63 4.92
CA SER A 304 -9.55 11.81 5.52
C SER A 304 -8.55 12.95 5.64
N TYR A 305 -8.92 14.14 5.14
CA TYR A 305 -8.04 15.30 5.16
C TYR A 305 -8.83 16.61 5.26
N ASN A 306 -8.36 17.53 6.11
CA ASN A 306 -9.00 18.83 6.29
C ASN A 306 -8.20 19.94 5.58
N ASN A 307 -8.89 20.83 4.84
CA ASN A 307 -8.25 21.97 4.19
C ASN A 307 -8.04 23.15 5.17
N THR A 308 -6.95 23.12 5.93
CA THR A 308 -6.57 24.24 6.83
C THR A 308 -5.47 25.12 6.22
N SER A 309 -5.41 25.21 4.90
CA SER A 309 -4.43 26.08 4.22
C SER A 309 -4.71 27.56 4.56
N ASN A 310 -3.74 28.20 5.21
CA ASN A 310 -3.71 29.63 5.56
C ASN A 310 -4.83 30.18 6.45
N LYS A 311 -5.46 29.36 7.31
CA LYS A 311 -6.56 29.84 8.17
C LYS A 311 -6.41 29.30 9.60
N GLY A 312 -5.72 30.06 10.45
CA GLY A 312 -5.57 29.78 11.89
C GLY A 312 -4.15 30.01 12.43
N ASP A 313 -3.89 29.52 13.64
CA ASP A 313 -2.54 29.44 14.22
C ASP A 313 -1.63 28.64 13.27
N CYS A 314 -0.40 29.12 13.03
CA CYS A 314 0.57 28.51 12.11
C CYS A 314 0.80 27.02 12.39
N ARG A 315 0.51 26.57 13.61
CA ARG A 315 0.61 25.16 14.00
C ARG A 315 -0.46 24.25 13.42
N SER A 316 -1.62 24.79 13.09
CA SER A 316 -2.79 24.04 12.60
C SER A 316 -2.79 23.86 11.08
N ASN A 317 -1.91 24.57 10.36
CA ASN A 317 -1.84 24.50 8.90
C ASN A 317 -1.46 23.08 8.44
N ALA A 318 -2.26 22.56 7.49
CA ALA A 318 -1.98 21.36 6.74
C ALA A 318 -0.59 21.41 6.08
N LYS A 319 0.18 20.33 6.22
CA LYS A 319 1.56 20.19 5.73
C LYS A 319 1.68 19.57 4.34
N ILE A 320 0.59 19.03 3.79
CA ILE A 320 0.56 18.37 2.48
C ILE A 320 -0.46 19.15 1.63
N ALA A 321 -0.04 19.62 0.47
CA ALA A 321 -0.94 20.33 -0.43
C ALA A 321 -1.92 19.36 -1.11
N ASP A 322 -3.11 19.83 -1.46
CA ASP A 322 -4.13 19.01 -2.14
C ASP A 322 -3.63 18.44 -3.46
N ASN A 323 -2.91 19.27 -4.24
CA ASN A 323 -2.32 18.85 -5.50
C ASN A 323 -1.31 17.70 -5.29
N ASP A 324 -0.58 17.71 -4.18
CA ASP A 324 0.32 16.61 -3.82
C ASP A 324 -0.45 15.36 -3.41
N ILE A 325 -1.51 15.49 -2.60
CA ILE A 325 -2.36 14.36 -2.21
C ILE A 325 -2.93 13.67 -3.46
N ILE A 326 -3.54 14.45 -4.36
CA ILE A 326 -4.13 13.92 -5.59
C ILE A 326 -3.06 13.30 -6.49
N ARG A 327 -1.92 13.99 -6.69
CA ARG A 327 -0.78 13.46 -7.47
C ARG A 327 -0.31 12.11 -6.93
N ILE A 328 -0.10 12.01 -5.61
CA ILE A 328 0.39 10.79 -4.94
C ILE A 328 -0.64 9.66 -5.05
N LEU A 329 -1.92 9.93 -4.78
CA LEU A 329 -2.96 8.91 -4.87
C LEU A 329 -3.19 8.45 -6.32
N LYS A 330 -3.10 9.35 -7.31
CA LYS A 330 -3.22 9.02 -8.74
C LYS A 330 -2.13 8.07 -9.25
N ASN A 331 -0.97 8.05 -8.60
CA ASN A 331 0.07 7.06 -8.91
C ASN A 331 -0.35 5.63 -8.50
N ARG A 332 -1.34 5.50 -7.60
CA ARG A 332 -1.82 4.19 -7.09
C ARG A 332 -3.17 3.78 -7.69
N GLY A 333 -3.98 4.70 -8.21
CA GLY A 333 -5.33 4.38 -8.66
C GLY A 333 -6.16 5.57 -9.17
N LYS A 334 -7.42 5.31 -9.50
CA LYS A 334 -8.41 6.36 -9.85
C LYS A 334 -8.86 7.07 -8.58
N VAL A 335 -8.85 8.40 -8.58
CA VAL A 335 -9.14 9.21 -7.37
C VAL A 335 -10.44 9.99 -7.51
N LYS A 336 -11.35 9.80 -6.56
CA LYS A 336 -12.57 10.61 -6.36
C LYS A 336 -12.43 11.43 -5.08
N VAL A 337 -12.93 12.66 -5.08
CA VAL A 337 -12.87 13.56 -3.92
C VAL A 337 -14.29 13.93 -3.49
N PHE A 338 -14.58 13.72 -2.22
CA PHE A 338 -15.85 14.06 -1.60
C PHE A 338 -15.61 15.11 -0.50
N SER A 339 -16.58 16.00 -0.31
CA SER A 339 -16.45 17.11 0.65
C SER A 339 -17.71 17.30 1.47
N ARG A 340 -17.55 17.71 2.73
CA ARG A 340 -18.64 18.07 3.65
C ARG A 340 -18.20 19.23 4.54
N ASP A 341 -19.09 20.20 4.76
CA ASP A 341 -18.84 21.29 5.69
C ASP A 341 -18.72 20.76 7.13
N HIS A 342 -17.66 21.15 7.85
CA HIS A 342 -17.39 20.68 9.20
C HIS A 342 -17.07 21.86 10.15
N LYS A 343 -17.81 21.98 11.26
CA LYS A 343 -17.52 22.97 12.32
C LYS A 343 -16.36 22.50 13.20
N LEU A 344 -15.26 23.25 13.27
CA LEU A 344 -14.14 22.96 14.19
C LEU A 344 -14.53 23.21 15.66
N PHE A 345 -13.99 22.40 16.56
CA PHE A 345 -13.99 22.67 17.99
C PHE A 345 -13.03 23.84 18.28
N ASN A 346 -13.53 24.95 18.81
CA ASN A 346 -12.72 26.14 19.07
C ASN A 346 -12.67 26.51 20.55
N THR A 347 -11.49 26.86 21.05
CA THR A 347 -11.23 27.28 22.44
C THR A 347 -11.48 28.78 22.68
N GLY A 348 -12.31 29.43 21.85
CA GLY A 348 -12.89 30.74 22.15
C GLY A 348 -12.13 31.99 21.67
N LYS A 349 -11.21 31.89 20.70
CA LYS A 349 -10.50 33.09 20.16
C LYS A 349 -10.45 33.26 18.63
N SER A 350 -11.14 32.43 17.83
CA SER A 350 -11.06 32.56 16.35
C SER A 350 -12.32 32.11 15.59
N ASN A 351 -13.14 33.04 15.11
CA ASN A 351 -14.25 32.71 14.21
C ASN A 351 -13.72 32.32 12.82
N ILE A 352 -13.39 31.04 12.63
CA ILE A 352 -13.05 30.50 11.30
C ILE A 352 -14.35 29.98 10.67
N LYS A 353 -14.89 30.75 9.72
CA LYS A 353 -15.92 30.27 8.76
C LYS A 353 -15.25 29.39 7.70
N ASP A 354 -15.94 28.31 7.31
CA ASP A 354 -15.65 27.41 6.18
C ASP A 354 -14.44 26.47 6.32
N ASN A 355 -14.51 25.51 7.26
CA ASN A 355 -13.65 24.31 7.22
C ASN A 355 -14.39 23.17 6.53
N VAL A 356 -13.80 22.63 5.48
CA VAL A 356 -14.37 21.52 4.71
C VAL A 356 -13.55 20.27 5.01
N GLU A 357 -14.21 19.27 5.59
CA GLU A 357 -13.61 17.94 5.73
C GLU A 357 -13.77 17.21 4.40
N ARG A 358 -12.68 16.62 3.91
CA ARG A 358 -12.66 15.95 2.61
C ARG A 358 -12.22 14.52 2.74
N LEU A 359 -12.82 13.68 1.93
CA LEU A 359 -12.46 12.29 1.76
C LEU A 359 -11.91 12.10 0.34
N PHE A 360 -10.69 11.59 0.24
CA PHE A 360 -10.08 11.19 -1.02
C PHE A 360 -10.15 9.68 -1.10
N LEU A 361 -10.99 9.18 -2.00
CA LEU A 361 -11.11 7.75 -2.29
C LEU A 361 -10.25 7.43 -3.51
N CYS A 362 -9.29 6.53 -3.33
CA CYS A 362 -8.48 5.99 -4.41
C CYS A 362 -8.85 4.52 -4.62
N GLU A 363 -9.47 4.23 -5.76
CA GLU A 363 -9.65 2.86 -6.27
C GLU A 363 -8.33 2.43 -6.90
N CYS A 364 -7.61 1.58 -6.18
CA CYS A 364 -6.25 1.21 -6.53
C CYS A 364 -6.25 0.38 -7.81
N TYR A 365 -5.33 0.68 -8.72
CA TYR A 365 -5.01 -0.26 -9.79
C TYR A 365 -4.49 -1.53 -9.15
N ASP A 366 -4.89 -2.66 -9.70
CA ASP A 366 -4.36 -3.93 -9.27
C ASP A 366 -2.94 -4.08 -9.85
N PHE A 367 -1.94 -3.51 -9.18
CA PHE A 367 -0.54 -3.63 -9.63
C PHE A 367 -0.03 -5.07 -9.45
N ASP A 368 -0.68 -5.88 -8.62
CA ASP A 368 -0.44 -7.32 -8.54
C ASP A 368 -1.03 -8.07 -9.76
N GLU A 369 -1.87 -7.42 -10.59
CA GLU A 369 -2.29 -7.91 -11.91
C GLU A 369 -1.41 -7.45 -13.08
N MET A 370 -0.38 -6.61 -12.87
CA MET A 370 0.48 -6.23 -14.00
C MET A 370 1.23 -7.43 -14.53
N VAL A 371 0.88 -7.84 -15.74
CA VAL A 371 1.44 -9.03 -16.38
C VAL A 371 2.74 -8.64 -17.05
N GLN A 372 3.80 -9.39 -16.75
CA GLN A 372 5.07 -9.24 -17.46
C GLN A 372 5.11 -10.20 -18.65
N SER A 373 5.67 -9.75 -19.76
CA SER A 373 5.94 -10.61 -20.92
C SER A 373 6.69 -11.89 -20.51
N PRO A 374 6.32 -13.06 -21.06
CA PRO A 374 7.07 -14.30 -20.85
C PRO A 374 8.44 -14.29 -21.54
N ILE A 375 8.69 -13.32 -22.43
CA ILE A 375 9.94 -13.17 -23.18
C ILE A 375 10.69 -11.95 -22.65
N ASN A 376 12.01 -12.09 -22.49
CA ASN A 376 12.85 -10.95 -22.15
C ASN A 376 13.20 -10.17 -23.41
N TYR A 377 12.49 -9.06 -23.64
CA TYR A 377 12.75 -8.17 -24.76
C TYR A 377 13.60 -6.97 -24.33
N THR A 378 14.69 -6.73 -25.04
CA THR A 378 15.57 -5.58 -24.76
C THR A 378 14.76 -4.28 -24.87
N GLY A 379 14.91 -3.38 -23.90
CA GLY A 379 14.15 -2.13 -23.86
C GLY A 379 12.73 -2.25 -23.28
N GLY A 380 12.29 -3.45 -22.87
CA GLY A 380 10.94 -3.69 -22.36
C GLY A 380 10.54 -2.76 -21.20
N LYS A 381 9.38 -2.13 -21.34
CA LYS A 381 8.88 -1.07 -20.44
C LYS A 381 8.18 -1.53 -19.16
N PHE A 382 8.22 -2.82 -18.83
CA PHE A 382 7.50 -3.37 -17.68
C PHE A 382 7.77 -2.60 -16.37
N LYS A 383 9.05 -2.29 -16.09
CA LYS A 383 9.46 -1.55 -14.89
C LYS A 383 9.09 -0.06 -14.91
N LEU A 384 8.73 0.48 -16.08
CA LEU A 384 8.33 1.86 -16.28
C LEU A 384 6.80 2.01 -16.36
N LEU A 385 6.03 0.92 -16.34
CA LEU A 385 4.56 0.98 -16.47
C LEU A 385 3.91 1.85 -15.40
N SER A 386 4.39 1.82 -14.16
CA SER A 386 3.87 2.67 -13.09
C SER A 386 4.06 4.17 -13.33
N GLN A 387 4.98 4.56 -14.22
CA GLN A 387 5.20 5.94 -14.65
C GLN A 387 4.52 6.24 -15.99
N ILE A 388 4.42 5.25 -16.88
CA ILE A 388 3.85 5.42 -18.23
C ILE A 388 2.31 5.42 -18.19
N LEU A 389 1.69 4.45 -17.52
CA LEU A 389 0.24 4.26 -17.52
C LEU A 389 -0.56 5.45 -16.95
N PRO A 390 -0.12 6.15 -15.88
CA PRO A 390 -0.83 7.32 -15.37
C PRO A 390 -0.94 8.50 -16.35
N HIS A 391 -0.17 8.48 -17.43
CA HIS A 391 -0.22 9.50 -18.47
C HIS A 391 -1.09 9.12 -19.66
N MET A 392 -1.56 7.87 -19.73
CA MET A 392 -2.44 7.41 -20.79
C MET A 392 -3.85 8.02 -20.63
N PRO A 393 -4.60 8.23 -21.73
CA PRO A 393 -6.00 8.65 -21.64
C PRO A 393 -6.84 7.64 -20.85
N GLU A 394 -7.83 8.14 -20.10
CA GLU A 394 -8.71 7.28 -19.29
C GLU A 394 -9.60 6.35 -20.13
N ASN A 395 -10.03 6.84 -21.30
CA ASN A 395 -10.87 6.12 -22.25
C ASN A 395 -10.11 6.00 -23.57
N ILE A 396 -9.85 4.76 -23.99
CA ILE A 396 -9.19 4.41 -25.26
C ILE A 396 -10.10 3.37 -25.92
N ASN A 397 -10.53 3.64 -27.14
CA ASN A 397 -11.35 2.68 -27.89
C ASN A 397 -10.48 1.54 -28.45
N THR A 398 -9.44 1.89 -29.21
CA THR A 398 -8.39 0.98 -29.67
C THR A 398 -7.02 1.49 -29.23
N PHE A 399 -6.24 0.63 -28.57
CA PHE A 399 -4.85 0.90 -28.23
C PHE A 399 -3.93 0.24 -29.25
N VAL A 400 -3.04 1.02 -29.87
CA VAL A 400 -2.02 0.50 -30.78
C VAL A 400 -0.66 0.57 -30.11
N ASP A 401 -0.02 -0.58 -29.92
CA ASP A 401 1.37 -0.72 -29.50
C ASP A 401 2.22 -0.93 -30.77
N LEU A 402 2.70 0.16 -31.38
CA LEU A 402 3.25 0.15 -32.75
C LEU A 402 4.61 -0.57 -32.87
N PHE A 403 5.35 -0.61 -31.76
CA PHE A 403 6.65 -1.26 -31.62
C PHE A 403 6.58 -2.20 -30.41
N CYS A 404 5.67 -3.17 -30.45
CA CYS A 404 5.23 -3.85 -29.25
C CYS A 404 6.34 -4.63 -28.55
N GLY A 405 7.30 -5.19 -29.30
CA GLY A 405 8.33 -6.05 -28.74
C GLY A 405 7.73 -7.09 -27.79
N GLY A 406 8.10 -7.02 -26.51
CA GLY A 406 7.55 -7.89 -25.45
C GLY A 406 6.05 -7.68 -25.12
N CYS A 407 5.34 -6.74 -25.74
CA CYS A 407 3.94 -6.37 -25.50
C CYS A 407 3.62 -5.79 -24.12
N ASN A 408 4.63 -5.51 -23.28
CA ASN A 408 4.43 -5.14 -21.87
C ASN A 408 3.52 -3.91 -21.67
N VAL A 409 3.51 -2.95 -22.59
CA VAL A 409 2.65 -1.76 -22.46
C VAL A 409 1.23 -2.11 -22.84
N GLY A 410 1.00 -2.61 -24.06
CA GLY A 410 -0.35 -2.94 -24.51
C GLY A 410 -1.06 -3.97 -23.62
N ILE A 411 -0.41 -5.05 -23.17
CA ILE A 411 -1.13 -6.04 -22.32
C ILE A 411 -1.63 -5.47 -20.98
N ASN A 412 -0.98 -4.43 -20.45
CA ASN A 412 -1.30 -3.79 -19.18
C ASN A 412 -2.14 -2.51 -19.32
N ILE A 413 -2.50 -2.10 -20.53
CA ILE A 413 -3.38 -0.94 -20.74
C ILE A 413 -4.85 -1.31 -20.46
N ASN A 414 -5.63 -0.34 -19.99
CA ASN A 414 -7.07 -0.47 -19.84
C ASN A 414 -7.80 -0.15 -21.16
N SER A 415 -7.64 -1.03 -22.15
CA SER A 415 -8.35 -1.01 -23.44
C SER A 415 -8.79 -2.42 -23.79
N GLU A 416 -10.01 -2.56 -24.33
CA GLU A 416 -10.55 -3.84 -24.75
C GLU A 416 -9.99 -4.27 -26.12
N ASN A 417 -9.87 -3.31 -27.05
CA ASN A 417 -9.27 -3.53 -28.36
C ASN A 417 -7.80 -3.11 -28.35
N ILE A 418 -6.92 -4.02 -28.76
CA ILE A 418 -5.47 -3.79 -28.77
C ILE A 418 -4.85 -4.33 -30.05
N ILE A 419 -4.09 -3.48 -30.74
CA ILE A 419 -3.30 -3.85 -31.91
C ILE A 419 -1.83 -3.83 -31.51
N PHE A 420 -1.17 -4.99 -31.60
CA PHE A 420 0.26 -5.14 -31.41
C PHE A 420 0.95 -5.21 -32.78
N ASN A 421 1.87 -4.30 -33.05
CA ASN A 421 2.68 -4.31 -34.27
C ASN A 421 4.17 -4.42 -33.93
N ASP A 422 4.90 -5.23 -34.69
CA ASP A 422 6.37 -5.26 -34.65
C ASP A 422 6.93 -5.76 -35.99
N ILE A 423 8.06 -5.19 -36.43
CA ILE A 423 8.73 -5.63 -37.67
C ILE A 423 9.23 -7.08 -37.59
N ASN A 424 9.40 -7.62 -36.38
CA ASN A 424 9.85 -8.99 -36.17
C ASN A 424 8.72 -10.00 -36.34
N SER A 425 8.57 -10.52 -37.56
CA SER A 425 7.52 -11.49 -37.90
C SER A 425 7.56 -12.79 -37.08
N LYS A 426 8.74 -13.26 -36.66
CA LYS A 426 8.85 -14.48 -35.83
C LYS A 426 8.28 -14.25 -34.42
N LEU A 427 8.51 -13.07 -33.86
CA LEU A 427 7.95 -12.67 -32.57
C LEU A 427 6.42 -12.56 -32.65
N ILE A 428 5.93 -11.86 -33.67
CA ILE A 428 4.50 -11.67 -33.89
C ILE A 428 3.79 -12.99 -34.12
N ASN A 429 4.34 -13.88 -34.94
CA ASN A 429 3.73 -15.19 -35.18
C ASN A 429 3.78 -16.10 -33.94
N LEU A 430 4.81 -15.99 -33.08
CA LEU A 430 4.81 -16.67 -31.78
C LEU A 430 3.63 -16.22 -30.91
N TYR A 431 3.35 -14.91 -30.84
CA TYR A 431 2.17 -14.41 -30.12
C TYR A 431 0.85 -14.84 -30.76
N LYS A 432 0.77 -14.90 -32.10
CA LYS A 432 -0.38 -15.48 -32.80
C LYS A 432 -0.59 -16.94 -32.42
N THR A 433 0.47 -17.74 -32.33
CA THR A 433 0.38 -19.14 -31.87
C THR A 433 -0.13 -19.22 -30.42
N PHE A 434 0.34 -18.34 -29.51
CA PHE A 434 -0.20 -18.28 -28.14
C PHE A 434 -1.68 -17.87 -28.08
N LYS A 435 -2.12 -16.96 -28.95
CA LYS A 435 -3.54 -16.57 -29.04
C LYS A 435 -4.39 -17.70 -29.62
N LYS A 436 -3.89 -18.40 -30.64
CA LYS A 436 -4.56 -19.48 -31.38
C LYS A 436 -4.75 -20.75 -30.54
N LEU A 437 -3.68 -21.29 -29.96
CA LEU A 437 -3.70 -22.59 -29.27
C LEU A 437 -4.37 -22.51 -27.91
N ASP A 438 -4.95 -23.62 -27.45
CA ASP A 438 -5.43 -23.73 -26.07
C ASP A 438 -4.27 -23.69 -25.08
N LYS A 439 -4.52 -23.06 -23.92
CA LYS A 439 -3.48 -22.84 -22.90
C LYS A 439 -2.84 -24.15 -22.45
N LYS A 440 -3.64 -25.20 -22.27
CA LYS A 440 -3.16 -26.54 -21.90
C LYS A 440 -2.24 -27.14 -22.96
N ASP A 441 -2.58 -26.98 -24.24
CA ASP A 441 -1.80 -27.51 -25.36
C ASP A 441 -0.45 -26.79 -25.49
N ILE A 442 -0.41 -25.49 -25.24
CA ILE A 442 0.84 -24.71 -25.20
C ILE A 442 1.79 -25.29 -24.15
N PHE A 443 1.32 -25.47 -22.90
CA PHE A 443 2.15 -26.03 -21.84
C PHE A 443 2.56 -27.48 -22.13
N PHE A 444 1.65 -28.29 -22.67
CA PHE A 444 1.95 -29.67 -23.06
C PHE A 444 3.01 -29.73 -24.17
N ALA A 445 2.92 -28.88 -25.20
CA ALA A 445 3.91 -28.81 -26.27
C ALA A 445 5.28 -28.38 -25.75
N ILE A 446 5.34 -27.37 -24.89
CA ILE A 446 6.58 -26.91 -24.25
C ILE A 446 7.22 -28.05 -23.45
N GLU A 447 6.46 -28.73 -22.59
CA GLU A 447 6.97 -29.84 -21.78
C GLU A 447 7.41 -31.03 -22.64
N SER A 448 6.67 -31.32 -23.71
CA SER A 448 7.02 -32.37 -24.69
C SER A 448 8.35 -32.09 -25.39
N ILE A 449 8.61 -30.83 -25.80
CA ILE A 449 9.90 -30.42 -26.38
C ILE A 449 11.01 -30.53 -25.32
N ILE A 450 10.80 -30.02 -24.11
CA ILE A 450 11.76 -30.10 -23.00
C ILE A 450 12.14 -31.56 -22.73
N ASN A 451 11.17 -32.46 -22.67
CA ASN A 451 11.38 -33.89 -22.47
C ASN A 451 12.09 -34.55 -23.65
N LYS A 452 11.70 -34.25 -24.90
CA LYS A 452 12.32 -34.79 -26.12
C LYS A 452 13.83 -34.50 -26.18
N TYR A 453 14.24 -33.32 -25.75
CA TYR A 453 15.65 -32.90 -25.74
C TYR A 453 16.32 -33.12 -24.37
N SER A 454 15.61 -33.69 -23.40
CA SER A 454 16.09 -33.94 -22.03
C SER A 454 16.61 -32.69 -21.30
N LEU A 455 16.06 -31.51 -21.62
CA LEU A 455 16.41 -30.24 -21.00
C LEU A 455 16.03 -30.22 -19.50
N SER A 456 16.71 -29.41 -18.70
CA SER A 456 16.43 -29.31 -17.26
C SER A 456 15.05 -28.69 -16.97
N LEU A 457 14.40 -29.12 -15.90
CA LEU A 457 13.08 -28.63 -15.46
C LEU A 457 13.04 -28.52 -13.93
N THR A 458 13.57 -27.42 -13.40
CA THR A 458 13.76 -27.19 -11.97
C THR A 458 12.47 -26.98 -11.19
N LYS A 459 11.35 -26.66 -11.86
CA LYS A 459 10.03 -26.61 -11.21
C LYS A 459 9.65 -27.94 -10.55
N ASP A 460 10.09 -29.06 -11.13
CA ASP A 460 9.74 -30.41 -10.68
C ASP A 460 10.87 -31.04 -9.86
N LYS A 461 12.12 -30.91 -10.32
CA LYS A 461 13.28 -31.63 -9.73
C LYS A 461 14.20 -30.78 -8.86
N GLY A 462 14.04 -29.45 -8.88
CA GLY A 462 14.92 -28.51 -8.20
C GLY A 462 16.35 -28.45 -8.79
N TYR A 463 17.15 -27.47 -8.34
CA TYR A 463 18.53 -27.30 -8.84
C TYR A 463 19.49 -28.42 -8.40
N GLN A 464 19.28 -28.98 -7.20
CA GLN A 464 20.14 -30.02 -6.62
C GLN A 464 20.17 -31.29 -7.47
N PHE A 465 19.03 -31.68 -8.05
CA PHE A 465 18.95 -32.82 -8.97
C PHE A 465 19.89 -32.69 -10.18
N TYR A 466 20.16 -31.45 -10.61
CA TYR A 466 21.04 -31.14 -11.74
C TYR A 466 22.47 -30.81 -11.30
N ASN A 467 22.84 -31.13 -10.05
CA ASN A 467 24.16 -30.84 -9.46
C ASN A 467 24.58 -29.36 -9.60
N CYS A 468 23.63 -28.43 -9.45
CA CYS A 468 23.87 -27.00 -9.57
C CYS A 468 23.07 -26.20 -8.52
N ASN A 469 23.19 -24.87 -8.57
CA ASN A 469 22.41 -23.94 -7.76
C ASN A 469 21.98 -22.73 -8.60
N SER A 470 21.14 -21.87 -8.05
CA SER A 470 20.59 -20.70 -8.74
C SER A 470 21.64 -19.67 -9.19
N THR A 471 22.81 -19.63 -8.55
CA THR A 471 23.91 -18.70 -8.88
C THR A 471 24.72 -19.19 -10.07
N VAL A 472 25.10 -20.47 -10.06
CA VAL A 472 25.85 -21.11 -11.15
C VAL A 472 24.95 -21.26 -12.38
N GLY A 473 23.71 -21.68 -12.17
CA GLY A 473 22.71 -21.90 -13.21
C GLY A 473 22.84 -23.25 -13.92
N LEU A 474 22.02 -23.44 -14.95
CA LEU A 474 21.83 -24.71 -15.67
C LEU A 474 22.56 -24.78 -17.02
N ALA A 475 23.39 -23.77 -17.32
CA ALA A 475 24.03 -23.65 -18.63
C ALA A 475 24.90 -24.86 -18.97
N SER A 476 25.68 -25.36 -18.01
CA SER A 476 26.53 -26.54 -18.19
C SER A 476 25.70 -27.80 -18.46
N TYR A 477 24.65 -28.04 -17.67
CA TYR A 477 23.77 -29.20 -17.84
C TYR A 477 23.03 -29.19 -19.17
N ASN A 478 22.58 -28.01 -19.63
CA ASN A 478 21.78 -27.89 -20.84
C ASN A 478 22.60 -27.75 -22.12
N LYS A 479 23.92 -27.49 -22.06
CA LYS A 479 24.72 -27.08 -23.23
C LYS A 479 24.52 -27.95 -24.47
N ASP A 480 24.86 -29.23 -24.38
CA ASP A 480 24.81 -30.12 -25.57
C ASP A 480 23.37 -30.40 -26.03
N LYS A 481 22.44 -30.44 -25.07
CA LYS A 481 21.00 -30.66 -25.30
C LYS A 481 20.35 -29.48 -26.03
N PHE A 482 20.71 -28.27 -25.60
CA PHE A 482 20.30 -27.01 -26.21
C PHE A 482 20.90 -26.86 -27.60
N GLU A 483 22.18 -27.18 -27.79
CA GLU A 483 22.80 -27.17 -29.12
C GLU A 483 22.09 -28.14 -30.09
N LYS A 484 21.69 -29.32 -29.62
CA LYS A 484 20.87 -30.25 -30.41
C LYS A 484 19.51 -29.64 -30.79
N LEU A 485 18.77 -29.07 -29.83
CA LEU A 485 17.49 -28.39 -30.09
C LEU A 485 17.66 -27.25 -31.11
N LYS A 486 18.71 -26.44 -30.95
CA LYS A 486 19.01 -25.30 -31.83
C LYS A 486 19.32 -25.75 -33.26
N ASN A 487 20.13 -26.81 -33.42
CA ASN A 487 20.45 -27.36 -34.74
C ASN A 487 19.20 -27.92 -35.42
N ASP A 488 18.40 -28.71 -34.71
CA ASP A 488 17.15 -29.25 -35.24
C ASP A 488 16.18 -28.13 -35.63
N PHE A 489 16.05 -27.09 -34.81
CA PHE A 489 15.23 -25.93 -35.10
C PHE A 489 15.68 -25.17 -36.36
N ASN A 490 16.99 -24.98 -36.54
CA ASN A 490 17.55 -24.28 -37.71
C ASN A 490 17.36 -25.07 -39.01
N LEU A 491 17.13 -26.39 -38.94
CA LEU A 491 16.82 -27.24 -40.10
C LEU A 491 15.35 -27.18 -40.52
N LEU A 492 14.44 -26.72 -39.65
CA LEU A 492 13.02 -26.64 -39.97
C LEU A 492 12.76 -25.66 -41.12
N LYS A 493 11.92 -26.10 -42.06
CA LYS A 493 11.46 -25.30 -43.21
C LYS A 493 10.00 -24.85 -43.07
N ASP A 494 9.21 -25.62 -42.33
CA ASP A 494 7.81 -25.31 -42.05
C ASP A 494 7.70 -24.46 -40.78
N TYR A 495 6.97 -23.34 -40.88
CA TYR A 495 6.73 -22.41 -39.77
C TYR A 495 5.34 -22.60 -39.17
N ASP A 496 5.09 -23.82 -38.67
CA ASP A 496 3.84 -24.22 -38.04
C ASP A 496 3.80 -23.90 -36.52
N ASP A 497 2.73 -24.33 -35.84
CA ASP A 497 2.60 -24.11 -34.40
C ASP A 497 3.75 -24.75 -33.59
N ASN A 498 4.24 -25.92 -34.02
CA ASN A 498 5.35 -26.60 -33.37
C ASN A 498 6.68 -25.84 -33.54
N TYR A 499 6.93 -25.22 -34.69
CA TYR A 499 8.06 -24.32 -34.91
C TYR A 499 8.07 -23.20 -33.86
N TYR A 500 6.94 -22.54 -33.62
CA TYR A 500 6.86 -21.45 -32.64
C TYR A 500 6.95 -21.95 -31.19
N MET A 501 6.42 -23.13 -30.86
CA MET A 501 6.65 -23.73 -29.54
C MET A 501 8.14 -24.07 -29.33
N MET A 502 8.83 -24.60 -30.33
CA MET A 502 10.29 -24.82 -30.28
C MET A 502 11.07 -23.51 -30.15
N LEU A 503 10.66 -22.46 -30.87
CA LEU A 503 11.26 -21.12 -30.74
C LEU A 503 11.12 -20.59 -29.32
N PHE A 504 9.95 -20.73 -28.69
CA PHE A 504 9.76 -20.29 -27.31
C PHE A 504 10.65 -21.06 -26.33
N VAL A 505 10.76 -22.38 -26.48
CA VAL A 505 11.69 -23.18 -25.66
C VAL A 505 13.13 -22.72 -25.88
N LEU A 506 13.56 -22.48 -27.12
CA LEU A 506 14.89 -21.92 -27.38
C LEU A 506 15.12 -20.59 -26.66
N ILE A 507 14.16 -19.67 -26.71
CA ILE A 507 14.22 -18.39 -26.00
C ILE A 507 14.37 -18.62 -24.48
N VAL A 508 13.57 -19.51 -23.90
CA VAL A 508 13.62 -19.81 -22.45
C VAL A 508 14.98 -20.35 -22.00
N TYR A 509 15.64 -21.16 -22.83
CA TYR A 509 16.93 -21.77 -22.49
C TYR A 509 18.14 -20.99 -23.00
N SER A 510 17.94 -19.87 -23.69
CA SER A 510 19.03 -19.04 -24.23
C SER A 510 19.57 -18.04 -23.21
N PHE A 511 20.81 -17.59 -23.45
CA PHE A 511 21.46 -16.58 -22.64
C PHE A 511 20.58 -15.33 -22.48
N ASN A 512 20.32 -14.96 -21.23
CA ASN A 512 19.42 -13.86 -20.85
C ASN A 512 17.99 -13.93 -21.42
N ASN A 513 17.52 -15.10 -21.84
CA ASN A 513 16.20 -15.27 -22.44
C ASN A 513 15.95 -14.41 -23.68
N GLN A 514 17.01 -14.10 -24.43
CA GLN A 514 16.95 -13.26 -25.63
C GLN A 514 16.69 -14.10 -26.89
N MET A 515 16.21 -13.43 -27.93
CA MET A 515 16.01 -13.99 -29.26
C MET A 515 16.92 -13.26 -30.25
N ARG A 516 17.71 -14.01 -31.03
CA ARG A 516 18.58 -13.44 -32.07
C ARG A 516 18.78 -14.43 -33.22
N PHE A 517 18.71 -13.89 -34.43
CA PHE A 517 18.94 -14.62 -35.67
C PHE A 517 20.11 -13.98 -36.43
N ASN A 518 20.89 -14.80 -37.14
CA ASN A 518 21.96 -14.31 -38.02
C ASN A 518 21.39 -13.88 -39.39
N LYS A 519 22.26 -13.40 -40.29
CA LYS A 519 21.88 -13.01 -41.67
C LYS A 519 21.34 -14.17 -42.50
N SER A 520 21.71 -15.41 -42.17
CA SER A 520 21.18 -16.64 -42.78
C SER A 520 19.84 -17.07 -42.18
N ASN A 521 19.25 -16.24 -41.30
CA ASN A 521 17.99 -16.49 -40.60
C ASN A 521 18.03 -17.70 -39.63
N GLU A 522 19.22 -18.07 -39.16
CA GLU A 522 19.42 -19.14 -38.17
C GLU A 522 19.48 -18.56 -36.75
N TYR A 523 18.90 -19.27 -35.79
CA TYR A 523 18.97 -18.91 -34.38
C TYR A 523 20.40 -19.07 -33.85
N ASN A 524 20.95 -18.02 -33.23
CA ASN A 524 22.38 -17.95 -32.91
C ASN A 524 22.70 -17.55 -31.45
N MET A 525 21.75 -17.67 -30.53
CA MET A 525 22.01 -17.43 -29.11
C MET A 525 22.70 -18.64 -28.46
N PRO A 526 23.67 -18.43 -27.56
CA PRO A 526 24.24 -19.49 -26.73
C PRO A 526 23.28 -19.90 -25.60
N VAL A 527 23.49 -21.08 -25.02
CA VAL A 527 22.74 -21.58 -23.86
C VAL A 527 22.84 -20.61 -22.66
N GLY A 528 21.73 -20.46 -21.95
CA GLY A 528 21.58 -19.62 -20.77
C GLY A 528 21.64 -20.38 -19.45
N LYS A 529 21.63 -19.62 -18.35
CA LYS A 529 21.66 -20.16 -16.99
C LYS A 529 20.30 -20.61 -16.45
N ARG A 530 19.22 -20.33 -17.19
CA ARG A 530 17.83 -20.52 -16.75
C ARG A 530 17.15 -21.57 -17.61
N ASP A 531 16.08 -22.12 -17.06
CA ASP A 531 15.17 -23.08 -17.68
C ASP A 531 13.72 -22.61 -17.53
N PHE A 532 12.76 -23.46 -17.91
CA PHE A 532 11.33 -23.20 -17.78
C PHE A 532 10.83 -23.33 -16.32
N ASN A 533 11.30 -22.43 -15.45
CA ASN A 533 10.98 -22.40 -14.02
C ASN A 533 9.61 -21.74 -13.73
N LYS A 534 9.20 -21.80 -12.45
CA LYS A 534 7.92 -21.26 -11.94
C LYS A 534 7.66 -19.80 -12.32
N ASN A 535 8.69 -18.94 -12.37
CA ASN A 535 8.50 -17.54 -12.72
C ASN A 535 8.13 -17.37 -14.20
N ILE A 536 8.81 -18.08 -15.10
CA ILE A 536 8.50 -18.04 -16.54
C ILE A 536 7.11 -18.64 -16.80
N ILE A 537 6.77 -19.72 -16.11
CA ILE A 537 5.44 -20.34 -16.17
C ILE A 537 4.35 -19.34 -15.80
N ASN A 538 4.47 -18.69 -14.64
CA ASN A 538 3.46 -17.73 -14.19
C ASN A 538 3.33 -16.55 -15.16
N LYS A 539 4.44 -16.06 -15.72
CA LYS A 539 4.41 -15.00 -16.74
C LYS A 539 3.68 -15.44 -18.00
N LEU A 540 3.98 -16.65 -18.49
CA LEU A 540 3.34 -17.18 -19.69
C LEU A 540 1.85 -17.41 -19.47
N ASP A 541 1.48 -18.00 -18.33
CA ASP A 541 0.09 -18.28 -17.95
C ASP A 541 -0.75 -16.99 -17.94
N LEU A 542 -0.30 -15.99 -17.18
CA LEU A 542 -0.98 -14.70 -17.09
C LEU A 542 -1.00 -13.94 -18.43
N PHE A 543 0.07 -14.05 -19.22
CA PHE A 543 0.14 -13.42 -20.54
C PHE A 543 -0.87 -14.02 -21.50
N ILE A 544 -0.97 -15.36 -21.55
CA ILE A 544 -1.94 -16.08 -22.38
C ILE A 544 -3.36 -15.66 -21.98
N ASP A 545 -3.66 -15.59 -20.69
CA ASP A 545 -4.98 -15.18 -20.21
C ASP A 545 -5.30 -13.74 -20.63
N LYS A 546 -4.39 -12.77 -20.46
CA LYS A 546 -4.63 -11.38 -20.88
C LYS A 546 -4.81 -11.24 -22.39
N ILE A 547 -3.98 -11.91 -23.22
CA ILE A 547 -4.14 -11.79 -24.67
C ILE A 547 -5.41 -12.49 -25.17
N LYS A 548 -5.86 -13.56 -24.50
CA LYS A 548 -7.09 -14.28 -24.86
C LYS A 548 -8.35 -13.53 -24.43
N ASN A 549 -8.34 -12.93 -23.24
CA ASN A 549 -9.49 -12.21 -22.66
C ASN A 549 -9.75 -10.84 -23.31
N LYS A 550 -8.76 -10.27 -24.00
CA LYS A 550 -8.91 -9.01 -24.75
C LYS A 550 -9.06 -9.27 -26.26
N ASN A 551 -9.64 -8.31 -26.97
CA ASN A 551 -9.64 -8.30 -28.43
C ASN A 551 -8.27 -7.86 -28.96
N THR A 552 -7.34 -8.82 -29.07
CA THR A 552 -5.97 -8.59 -29.49
C THR A 552 -5.74 -8.96 -30.96
N ILE A 553 -5.12 -8.06 -31.70
CA ILE A 553 -4.70 -8.24 -33.10
C ILE A 553 -3.18 -8.13 -33.16
N PHE A 554 -2.52 -9.08 -33.81
CA PHE A 554 -1.06 -9.08 -33.98
C PHE A 554 -0.70 -8.87 -35.46
N ILE A 555 0.06 -7.82 -35.75
CA ILE A 555 0.46 -7.40 -37.10
C ILE A 555 1.99 -7.35 -37.16
N SER A 556 2.56 -7.69 -38.31
CA SER A 556 4.01 -7.54 -38.52
C SER A 556 4.29 -6.70 -39.75
N ASN A 557 4.30 -5.38 -39.55
CA ASN A 557 4.57 -4.40 -40.60
C ASN A 557 5.65 -3.42 -40.14
N ASP A 558 6.40 -2.88 -41.11
CA ASP A 558 7.16 -1.65 -40.90
C ASP A 558 6.17 -0.52 -40.56
N PHE A 559 6.52 0.32 -39.58
CA PHE A 559 5.64 1.40 -39.11
C PHE A 559 5.24 2.36 -40.24
N ARG A 560 6.10 2.54 -41.25
CA ARG A 560 5.82 3.39 -42.42
C ARG A 560 4.63 2.90 -43.24
N ASN A 561 4.35 1.60 -43.17
CA ASN A 561 3.28 0.94 -43.90
C ASN A 561 2.08 0.63 -42.98
N PHE A 562 2.07 1.13 -41.74
CA PHE A 562 0.94 0.95 -40.84
C PHE A 562 -0.24 1.82 -41.31
N ASP A 563 -1.38 1.19 -41.61
CA ASP A 563 -2.55 1.89 -42.12
C ASP A 563 -3.23 2.74 -41.03
N LEU A 564 -2.99 4.04 -41.05
CA LEU A 564 -3.60 5.00 -40.13
C LEU A 564 -5.09 5.25 -40.39
N ASN A 565 -5.70 4.67 -41.45
CA ASN A 565 -7.13 4.84 -41.71
C ASN A 565 -8.01 3.93 -40.85
N ILE A 566 -7.42 2.92 -40.21
CA ILE A 566 -8.12 2.06 -39.25
C ILE A 566 -8.33 2.74 -37.89
N LEU A 567 -7.77 3.94 -37.69
CA LEU A 567 -7.78 4.66 -36.41
C LEU A 567 -8.64 5.92 -36.45
N GLU A 568 -9.33 6.16 -35.35
CA GLU A 568 -10.18 7.33 -35.09
C GLU A 568 -9.62 8.18 -33.92
N LYS A 569 -10.28 9.30 -33.58
CA LYS A 569 -9.75 10.28 -32.61
C LYS A 569 -9.73 9.75 -31.18
N GLU A 570 -10.58 8.78 -30.89
CA GLU A 570 -10.78 8.09 -29.62
C GLU A 570 -9.79 6.92 -29.43
N ASP A 571 -9.01 6.60 -30.47
CA ASP A 571 -7.94 5.62 -30.41
C ASP A 571 -6.64 6.25 -29.90
N PHE A 572 -5.70 5.39 -29.51
CA PHE A 572 -4.44 5.80 -28.94
C PHE A 572 -3.26 5.04 -29.53
N LEU A 573 -2.23 5.77 -29.94
CA LEU A 573 -1.02 5.22 -30.53
C LEU A 573 0.18 5.35 -29.57
N TYR A 574 0.65 4.22 -29.06
CA TYR A 574 1.87 4.14 -28.27
C TYR A 574 3.04 3.67 -29.15
N MET A 575 4.18 4.34 -29.02
CA MET A 575 5.38 4.07 -29.80
C MET A 575 6.60 3.98 -28.89
N ASP A 576 7.35 2.89 -29.04
CA ASP A 576 8.60 2.64 -28.34
C ASP A 576 9.65 2.08 -29.31
N PRO A 577 10.13 2.91 -30.26
CA PRO A 577 11.05 2.47 -31.30
C PRO A 577 12.41 2.12 -30.71
N PRO A 578 13.31 1.51 -31.51
CA PRO A 578 14.74 1.59 -31.25
C PRO A 578 15.20 3.03 -31.04
N TYR A 579 16.03 3.28 -30.02
CA TYR A 579 16.52 4.64 -29.72
C TYR A 579 17.82 4.91 -30.47
N LEU A 580 17.93 6.06 -31.14
CA LEU A 580 19.16 6.48 -31.82
C LEU A 580 20.37 6.50 -30.87
N LEU A 581 20.16 6.96 -29.61
CA LEU A 581 21.18 6.97 -28.56
C LEU A 581 21.29 5.65 -27.76
N GLY A 582 20.63 4.58 -28.20
CA GLY A 582 20.56 3.28 -27.54
C GLY A 582 21.76 2.37 -27.86
N LEU A 583 22.21 1.59 -26.87
CA LEU A 583 23.26 0.56 -27.01
C LEU A 583 22.68 -0.86 -27.11
N ALA A 584 21.43 -1.01 -27.54
CA ALA A 584 20.73 -2.29 -27.54
C ALA A 584 21.09 -3.14 -28.77
N SER A 585 20.88 -4.46 -28.66
CA SER A 585 21.16 -5.43 -29.72
C SER A 585 20.36 -5.20 -31.02
N TYR A 586 19.24 -4.48 -30.96
CA TYR A 586 18.47 -4.07 -32.15
C TYR A 586 19.02 -2.82 -32.83
N ASN A 587 20.09 -2.21 -32.31
CA ASN A 587 20.91 -1.20 -33.00
C ASN A 587 22.23 -1.81 -33.49
N GLU A 588 22.54 -3.07 -33.17
CA GLU A 588 23.69 -3.77 -33.73
C GLU A 588 23.46 -3.93 -35.25
N ASN A 589 24.34 -3.33 -36.06
CA ASN A 589 24.31 -3.26 -37.53
C ASN A 589 23.56 -2.08 -38.20
N ASN A 590 23.41 -0.91 -37.55
CA ASN A 590 22.74 0.27 -38.17
C ASN A 590 21.28 0.02 -38.59
N SER A 591 20.55 -0.83 -37.86
CA SER A 591 19.14 -1.13 -38.14
C SER A 591 18.17 0.00 -37.79
N TRP A 592 18.60 1.00 -37.01
CA TRP A 592 17.88 2.24 -36.79
C TRP A 592 18.83 3.43 -36.98
N THR A 593 18.52 4.28 -37.94
CA THR A 593 19.33 5.40 -38.39
C THR A 593 18.63 6.74 -38.14
N GLU A 594 19.34 7.85 -38.34
CA GLU A 594 18.74 9.19 -38.32
C GLU A 594 17.59 9.32 -39.33
N LYS A 595 17.67 8.59 -40.46
CA LYS A 595 16.58 8.53 -41.44
C LYS A 595 15.36 7.81 -40.88
N ASP A 596 15.55 6.69 -40.19
CA ASP A 596 14.44 5.96 -39.55
C ASP A 596 13.76 6.79 -38.46
N GLU A 597 14.56 7.52 -37.68
CA GLU A 597 14.02 8.46 -36.69
C GLU A 597 13.25 9.61 -37.38
N SER A 598 13.79 10.21 -38.44
CA SER A 598 13.09 11.25 -39.21
C SER A 598 11.77 10.74 -39.79
N ASP A 599 11.78 9.55 -40.42
CA ASP A 599 10.59 8.93 -40.99
C ASP A 599 9.52 8.66 -39.92
N LEU A 600 9.93 8.25 -38.71
CA LEU A 600 9.01 8.08 -37.58
C LEU A 600 8.41 9.40 -37.12
N LEU A 601 9.20 10.47 -37.03
CA LEU A 601 8.69 11.78 -36.64
C LEU A 601 7.70 12.35 -37.67
N ASP A 602 7.92 12.09 -38.97
CA ASP A 602 6.98 12.45 -40.04
C ASP A 602 5.71 11.61 -40.02
N PHE A 603 5.83 10.32 -39.70
CA PHE A 603 4.68 9.45 -39.43
C PHE A 603 3.85 9.99 -38.25
N ILE A 604 4.49 10.38 -37.14
CA ILE A 604 3.80 10.96 -35.97
C ILE A 604 3.15 12.30 -36.31
N ASN A 605 3.76 13.13 -37.16
CA ASN A 605 3.13 14.36 -37.65
C ASN A 605 1.80 14.05 -38.38
N THR A 606 1.76 12.96 -39.15
CA THR A 606 0.54 12.49 -39.83
C THR A 606 -0.53 12.03 -38.83
N VAL A 607 -0.12 11.30 -37.78
CA VAL A 607 -1.00 10.88 -36.66
C VAL A 607 -1.61 12.12 -35.96
N ASN A 608 -0.78 13.12 -35.67
CA ASN A 608 -1.20 14.35 -35.02
C ASN A 608 -2.17 15.16 -35.90
N ASN A 609 -1.93 15.24 -37.22
CA ASN A 609 -2.83 15.91 -38.17
C ASN A 609 -4.22 15.26 -38.24
N LYS A 610 -4.30 13.93 -38.03
CA LYS A 610 -5.57 13.20 -37.89
C LYS A 610 -6.24 13.42 -36.53
N LYS A 611 -5.62 14.16 -35.60
CA LYS A 611 -6.08 14.42 -34.22
C LYS A 611 -6.17 13.15 -33.37
N ILE A 612 -5.33 12.17 -33.66
CA ILE A 612 -5.18 10.94 -32.85
C ILE A 612 -4.21 11.25 -31.71
N LYS A 613 -4.53 10.78 -30.51
CA LYS A 613 -3.64 10.92 -29.34
C LYS A 613 -2.49 9.93 -29.43
N PHE A 614 -1.29 10.36 -29.09
CA PHE A 614 -0.12 9.49 -29.09
C PHE A 614 0.77 9.66 -27.86
N ALA A 615 1.57 8.63 -27.59
CA ALA A 615 2.72 8.72 -26.71
C ALA A 615 3.96 8.05 -27.34
N LEU A 616 5.09 8.74 -27.29
CA LEU A 616 6.39 8.26 -27.74
C LEU A 616 7.35 8.14 -26.56
N SER A 617 7.83 6.93 -26.29
CA SER A 617 8.96 6.71 -25.39
C SER A 617 10.27 6.86 -26.16
N ASN A 618 11.20 7.67 -25.65
CA ASN A 618 12.53 7.85 -26.26
C ASN A 618 13.55 8.39 -25.22
N VAL A 619 14.80 8.58 -25.63
CA VAL A 619 15.90 9.12 -24.83
C VAL A 619 16.42 10.40 -25.47
N ILE A 620 16.26 11.54 -24.77
CA ILE A 620 16.75 12.85 -25.25
C ILE A 620 18.24 13.05 -24.97
N ARG A 621 18.78 12.37 -23.96
CA ARG A 621 20.19 12.47 -23.57
C ARG A 621 20.69 11.15 -23.02
N ASN A 622 21.85 10.71 -23.50
CA ASN A 622 22.56 9.55 -22.95
C ASN A 622 24.03 9.89 -22.85
N LYS A 623 24.57 9.97 -21.62
CA LYS A 623 25.93 10.48 -21.35
C LYS A 623 26.09 11.91 -21.90
N SER A 624 27.10 12.16 -22.75
CA SER A 624 27.36 13.43 -23.42
C SER A 624 26.58 13.61 -24.72
N MET A 625 25.92 12.57 -25.23
CA MET A 625 25.21 12.62 -26.51
C MET A 625 23.77 13.12 -26.30
N LYS A 626 23.30 13.98 -27.21
CA LYS A 626 21.94 14.50 -27.26
C LYS A 626 21.27 14.10 -28.56
N ASN A 627 19.97 13.83 -28.50
CA ASN A 627 19.16 13.59 -29.68
C ASN A 627 18.60 14.93 -30.17
N ASP A 628 19.41 15.68 -30.94
CA ASP A 628 19.03 17.02 -31.39
C ASP A 628 17.85 16.99 -32.38
N ILE A 629 17.68 15.90 -33.14
CA ILE A 629 16.55 15.71 -34.05
C ILE A 629 15.24 15.68 -33.24
N LEU A 630 15.19 14.82 -32.22
CA LEU A 630 14.02 14.68 -31.35
C LEU A 630 13.74 15.96 -30.55
N ILE A 631 14.77 16.60 -29.99
CA ILE A 631 14.61 17.83 -29.19
C ILE A 631 14.00 18.95 -30.03
N LYS A 632 14.56 19.20 -31.23
CA LYS A 632 14.04 20.23 -32.14
C LYS A 632 12.60 19.93 -32.58
N TRP A 633 12.27 18.66 -32.81
CA TRP A 633 10.92 18.27 -33.18
C TRP A 633 9.90 18.50 -32.05
N VAL A 634 10.24 18.14 -30.80
CA VAL A 634 9.40 18.41 -29.63
C VAL A 634 9.17 19.90 -29.45
N GLU A 635 10.22 20.73 -29.57
CA GLU A 635 10.13 22.19 -29.46
C GLU A 635 9.26 22.80 -30.58
N LYS A 636 9.47 22.36 -31.83
CA LYS A 636 8.73 22.85 -33.00
C LYS A 636 7.22 22.68 -32.87
N TYR A 637 6.76 21.55 -32.35
CA TYR A 637 5.33 21.23 -32.20
C TYR A 637 4.79 21.46 -30.79
N ASN A 638 5.62 21.96 -29.87
CA ASN A 638 5.28 22.21 -28.48
C ASN A 638 4.65 20.99 -27.77
N TYR A 639 5.20 19.80 -28.03
CA TYR A 639 4.74 18.58 -27.37
C TYR A 639 5.12 18.54 -25.90
N LYS A 640 4.29 17.89 -25.09
CA LYS A 640 4.53 17.76 -23.66
C LYS A 640 5.54 16.66 -23.40
N LEU A 641 6.63 17.01 -22.70
CA LEU A 641 7.71 16.11 -22.34
C LEU A 641 7.63 15.73 -20.87
N ILE A 642 7.53 14.43 -20.59
CA ILE A 642 7.43 13.87 -19.25
C ILE A 642 8.70 13.07 -18.97
N LYS A 643 9.44 13.42 -17.92
CA LYS A 643 10.68 12.72 -17.56
C LYS A 643 10.36 11.42 -16.84
N LEU A 644 10.91 10.31 -17.33
CA LEU A 644 10.79 9.00 -16.70
C LEU A 644 12.04 8.74 -15.85
N LYS A 645 11.85 8.36 -14.59
CA LYS A 645 12.94 8.01 -13.67
C LYS A 645 13.27 6.54 -13.83
N TYR A 646 14.42 6.22 -14.43
CA TYR A 646 14.91 4.86 -14.51
C TYR A 646 16.36 4.73 -14.00
N ASN A 647 16.55 3.98 -12.92
CA ASN A 647 17.89 3.67 -12.41
C ASN A 647 18.47 2.49 -13.18
N TYR A 648 19.35 2.75 -14.14
CA TYR A 648 20.06 1.73 -14.93
C TYR A 648 21.19 1.01 -14.15
N SER A 649 21.14 0.94 -12.81
CA SER A 649 22.28 0.47 -11.99
C SER A 649 22.71 -0.98 -12.28
N ASN A 650 21.83 -1.83 -12.83
CA ASN A 650 22.06 -3.28 -12.99
C ASN A 650 21.96 -3.82 -14.43
N SER A 651 21.88 -2.97 -15.47
CA SER A 651 21.49 -3.42 -16.82
C SER A 651 22.64 -3.86 -17.73
N ASN A 652 23.91 -3.72 -17.33
CA ASN A 652 25.02 -4.04 -18.23
C ASN A 652 26.29 -4.46 -17.46
N TYR A 653 26.76 -5.70 -17.66
CA TYR A 653 27.92 -6.28 -16.96
C TYR A 653 29.28 -5.67 -17.38
N GLN A 654 29.32 -4.79 -18.39
CA GLN A 654 30.55 -4.13 -18.88
C GLN A 654 30.60 -2.60 -18.63
N ARG A 655 29.93 -2.06 -17.61
CA ARG A 655 29.99 -0.61 -17.33
C ARG A 655 31.26 -0.22 -16.56
N LYS A 656 32.15 0.54 -17.22
CA LYS A 656 33.33 1.21 -16.61
C LYS A 656 33.01 2.55 -15.91
N GLU A 657 31.79 3.09 -16.02
CA GLU A 657 31.43 4.39 -15.41
C GLU A 657 30.07 4.31 -14.71
N LYS A 658 30.05 4.54 -13.39
CA LYS A 658 28.87 4.40 -12.51
C LYS A 658 27.94 5.64 -12.46
N ASN A 659 28.30 6.76 -13.10
CA ASN A 659 27.62 8.06 -12.95
C ASN A 659 27.02 8.66 -14.25
N SER A 660 26.74 7.86 -15.29
CA SER A 660 26.14 8.41 -16.52
C SER A 660 24.64 8.71 -16.36
N ILE A 661 24.23 9.95 -16.65
CA ILE A 661 22.81 10.35 -16.71
C ILE A 661 22.22 9.90 -18.06
N THR A 662 21.15 9.10 -18.02
CA THR A 662 20.29 8.81 -19.16
C THR A 662 18.94 9.47 -18.90
N GLU A 663 18.53 10.40 -19.76
CA GLU A 663 17.25 11.11 -19.66
C GLU A 663 16.24 10.46 -20.61
N GLU A 664 15.52 9.46 -20.07
CA GLU A 664 14.41 8.80 -20.75
C GLU A 664 13.12 9.62 -20.55
N VAL A 665 12.32 9.74 -21.60
CA VAL A 665 11.15 10.61 -21.63
C VAL A 665 9.96 9.92 -22.29
N LEU A 666 8.76 10.34 -21.89
CA LEU A 666 7.50 10.09 -22.58
C LEU A 666 7.03 11.42 -23.19
N ILE A 667 6.84 11.44 -24.51
CA ILE A 667 6.38 12.62 -25.26
C ILE A 667 4.94 12.41 -25.68
N VAL A 668 4.07 13.37 -25.40
CA VAL A 668 2.62 13.29 -25.68
C VAL A 668 2.08 14.57 -26.32
N ASN A 669 0.97 14.45 -27.07
CA ASN A 669 0.31 15.57 -27.76
C ASN A 669 -0.94 16.14 -27.06
N TYR A 670 -1.14 15.87 -25.77
CA TYR A 670 -2.32 16.29 -24.99
C TYR A 670 -2.00 16.74 -23.55
#